data_AF-A0A6G0RBK9-F1
#
_entry.id   AF-A0A6G0RBK9-F1
#
_cell.length_a   1.000
_cell.length_b   1.000
_cell.length_c   1.000
_cell.angle_alpha   90.00
_cell.angle_beta   90.00
_cell.angle_gamma   90.00
#
_symmetry.space_group_name_H-M   'P 1'
#
loop_
_entity.id
_entity.type
_entity.pdbx_description
1 polymer ?
#
loop_
_entity_poly.entity_id
_entity_poly.type
_entity_poly.pdbx_seq_one_letter_code
_entity_poly.pdbx_strand_id
1 'polypeptide(L)'
;MDSRRQGGRHYGGNNGRRFHRGRGRGGGGGGGSGPVWFKGEGYNDHESVCISEEVAGISGFLDASRAGFPGVVKQRFADFVVHELAPRSRQPVTLQRVAKKSKSMTLAFQERVLDFALGVVAPREELKGQSKEQGKDALLGVVRALSRKLQQTSLKQQKQVQKAQETYHLRQLVVLVTREIGAKKGKEFEQFLDKVELARVEFEAKRKAQGDDAGTNAALAAAEGLTFYLGGLNEKADRVFIHETMRRYGKTRIVADTLSIGSDTAVIRVRPQFAVKLLPGERDSRRDWPVGQPDYLQFTLYKRNKDTSAVINQLASMLKIPPALFSYADVKDKRGITTQLCTVYRVPKDRAQVVFRPGGSKKLEDQQYLVGDLRFVQRKLELGDCAGNRIAMVVRSLPENEKELSEEDVRKAVRSWETRGFINFFGLQRFGNASTSYQVLGRSMLRKDYKLAVLLLLRPQDGEASKIRAAREHFRLHKDVAAALRMLPPFLVPERAVLEGLQHHGIDAHELAFNNIPKHLRIAYVEAYQDFVWNEMASMRVAKFSSTAAVVGDLVLVKSDGSKVVRKPNDSSEPSRKRQRTGKSTRRQPIQEVMELTEDNVDEYSIEDVVLPLPGHAIKYPTNEVGAAYRKMLTTDGIDLNAHFGPDGSQIYLLDGSYRHLIKKPTRVSFRLERYEDPTKPLIPNDVDALRANSSATEDAVESPSKPEGKGSHRALVLEFDLDYGSDATMATRELMKQSSSAHVNWQTSSAETAGNEASKNAKGSSATKTASRPGASSSQVNKSNGGDSRKVITAQKKTQVAIGRPGFSLGRS
;
A
#
# COMPACT_ATOMS: atom_id res chain seq x y z
N MET A 1 55.66 52.89 -4.98
CA MET A 1 56.06 52.86 -6.40
C MET A 1 55.27 51.75 -7.04
N ASP A 2 53.98 52.01 -7.27
CA ASP A 2 53.42 52.43 -8.58
C ASP A 2 53.18 51.20 -9.47
N SER A 3 52.02 50.93 -10.06
CA SER A 3 50.74 51.63 -10.11
C SER A 3 49.71 50.71 -10.83
N ARG A 4 48.42 50.85 -10.47
CA ARG A 4 47.19 50.94 -11.32
C ARG A 4 47.10 50.07 -12.61
N ARG A 5 45.97 49.46 -13.04
CA ARG A 5 44.52 49.73 -12.89
C ARG A 5 43.71 48.61 -13.60
N GLN A 6 42.47 48.36 -13.12
CA GLN A 6 41.18 48.07 -13.82
C GLN A 6 41.19 47.22 -15.12
N GLY A 7 40.30 46.26 -15.39
CA GLY A 7 38.97 45.87 -14.90
C GLY A 7 38.23 45.18 -16.07
N GLY A 8 37.24 44.31 -15.82
CA GLY A 8 36.36 43.82 -16.91
C GLY A 8 35.80 42.42 -16.74
N ARG A 9 34.48 42.34 -16.50
CA ARG A 9 33.66 41.12 -16.46
C ARG A 9 33.64 40.40 -17.82
N HIS A 10 33.71 39.06 -17.81
CA HIS A 10 33.00 38.22 -18.78
C HIS A 10 32.62 36.86 -18.15
N TYR A 11 31.31 36.65 -18.01
CA TYR A 11 30.69 35.36 -17.73
C TYR A 11 30.64 34.57 -19.04
N GLY A 12 31.24 33.38 -19.08
CA GLY A 12 31.11 32.47 -20.22
C GLY A 12 31.88 31.18 -20.01
N GLY A 13 31.25 30.05 -20.35
CA GLY A 13 31.99 28.83 -20.67
C GLY A 13 31.82 27.64 -19.74
N ASN A 14 30.62 27.05 -19.74
CA ASN A 14 30.38 25.63 -19.99
C ASN A 14 31.63 24.71 -19.95
N ASN A 15 31.73 23.82 -18.95
CA ASN A 15 32.45 22.56 -19.14
C ASN A 15 31.85 21.44 -18.27
N GLY A 16 30.77 20.85 -18.79
CA GLY A 16 30.26 19.57 -18.33
C GLY A 16 31.29 18.47 -18.59
N ARG A 17 31.83 17.88 -17.51
CA ARG A 17 32.64 16.67 -17.59
C ARG A 17 31.76 15.48 -17.99
N ARG A 18 31.76 15.20 -19.29
CA ARG A 18 31.27 13.95 -19.90
C ARG A 18 32.16 12.78 -19.44
N PHE A 19 31.66 11.95 -18.53
CA PHE A 19 32.21 10.60 -18.35
C PHE A 19 31.91 9.77 -19.60
N HIS A 20 32.98 9.33 -20.27
CA HIS A 20 32.96 8.45 -21.43
C HIS A 20 32.29 7.11 -21.09
N ARG A 21 31.20 6.78 -21.79
CA ARG A 21 30.69 5.40 -21.87
C ARG A 21 31.47 4.65 -22.96
N GLY A 22 32.37 3.78 -22.53
CA GLY A 22 32.92 2.71 -23.37
C GLY A 22 31.80 1.78 -23.83
N ARG A 23 31.74 1.54 -25.15
CA ARG A 23 30.92 0.51 -25.78
C ARG A 23 31.46 -0.87 -25.38
N GLY A 24 30.67 -1.63 -24.63
CA GLY A 24 30.83 -3.08 -24.46
C GLY A 24 29.51 -3.76 -24.79
N ARG A 25 29.54 -4.67 -25.76
CA ARG A 25 28.41 -5.40 -26.34
C ARG A 25 28.22 -6.70 -25.55
N GLY A 26 27.01 -7.00 -25.10
CA GLY A 26 26.55 -8.37 -24.75
C GLY A 26 26.39 -8.68 -23.25
N GLY A 27 25.19 -9.15 -22.87
CA GLY A 27 24.91 -9.77 -21.56
C GLY A 27 23.91 -8.99 -20.68
N GLY A 28 22.63 -9.35 -20.77
CA GLY A 28 21.53 -8.70 -20.04
C GLY A 28 21.47 -9.05 -18.55
N GLY A 29 21.26 -8.03 -17.71
CA GLY A 29 21.08 -8.17 -16.26
C GLY A 29 21.09 -6.85 -15.52
N GLY A 30 20.32 -5.86 -15.97
CA GLY A 30 20.34 -4.49 -15.42
C GLY A 30 19.29 -4.25 -14.33
N GLY A 31 19.43 -4.89 -13.17
CA GLY A 31 18.86 -4.41 -11.92
C GLY A 31 19.98 -3.74 -11.11
N GLY A 32 19.79 -2.50 -10.64
CA GLY A 32 20.80 -1.81 -9.84
C GLY A 32 21.12 -2.59 -8.57
N SER A 33 22.20 -3.37 -8.60
CA SER A 33 22.77 -4.01 -7.41
C SER A 33 23.70 -3.00 -6.77
N GLY A 34 23.25 -2.38 -5.67
CA GLY A 34 24.20 -1.92 -4.65
C GLY A 34 25.03 -3.12 -4.16
N PRO A 35 26.19 -2.88 -3.54
CA PRO A 35 27.07 -3.98 -3.15
C PRO A 35 26.39 -4.90 -2.13
N VAL A 36 26.40 -6.20 -2.41
CA VAL A 36 25.60 -7.26 -1.77
C VAL A 36 26.13 -7.68 -0.38
N TRP A 37 27.05 -6.91 0.21
CA TRP A 37 27.71 -7.26 1.49
C TRP A 37 26.75 -7.41 2.67
N PHE A 38 25.58 -6.77 2.62
CA PHE A 38 24.54 -6.86 3.64
C PHE A 38 23.74 -8.18 3.60
N LYS A 39 24.02 -9.08 2.64
CA LYS A 39 23.53 -10.46 2.66
C LYS A 39 24.48 -11.43 3.37
N GLY A 40 25.67 -10.97 3.77
CA GLY A 40 26.64 -11.78 4.49
C GLY A 40 26.20 -12.09 5.94
N GLU A 41 26.92 -13.00 6.58
CA GLU A 41 26.71 -13.37 7.99
C GLU A 41 26.71 -12.15 8.91
N GLY A 42 25.91 -12.18 9.98
CA GLY A 42 25.80 -11.09 10.96
C GLY A 42 24.88 -9.92 10.58
N TYR A 43 24.29 -9.90 9.38
CA TYR A 43 23.21 -8.95 9.01
C TYR A 43 21.81 -9.57 9.01
N ASN A 44 21.72 -10.90 9.13
CA ASN A 44 20.47 -11.66 9.06
C ASN A 44 20.18 -12.47 10.33
N ASP A 45 21.08 -12.45 11.32
CA ASP A 45 21.02 -13.16 12.61
C ASP A 45 20.23 -12.41 13.69
N HIS A 46 19.26 -11.59 13.27
CA HIS A 46 18.36 -10.88 14.17
C HIS A 46 17.46 -11.85 14.94
N GLU A 47 17.18 -11.53 16.20
CA GLU A 47 16.18 -12.22 17.01
C GLU A 47 14.84 -11.48 16.90
N SER A 48 13.74 -12.22 16.84
CA SER A 48 12.41 -11.64 16.77
C SER A 48 12.00 -11.06 18.13
N VAL A 49 12.23 -9.77 18.32
CA VAL A 49 11.71 -9.02 19.47
C VAL A 49 10.35 -8.44 19.09
N CYS A 50 9.37 -8.57 19.99
CA CYS A 50 8.03 -8.02 19.81
C CYS A 50 7.76 -6.99 20.91
N ILE A 51 7.11 -5.89 20.54
CA ILE A 51 6.65 -4.88 21.49
C ILE A 51 5.52 -5.48 22.33
N SER A 52 5.53 -5.27 23.64
CA SER A 52 4.44 -5.72 24.51
C SER A 52 3.19 -4.86 24.32
N GLU A 53 2.01 -5.45 24.58
CA GLU A 53 0.72 -4.75 24.53
C GLU A 53 0.71 -3.50 25.44
N GLU A 54 1.37 -3.56 26.59
CA GLU A 54 1.48 -2.44 27.53
C GLU A 54 2.18 -1.22 26.92
N VAL A 55 3.24 -1.41 26.11
CA VAL A 55 3.95 -0.30 25.45
C VAL A 55 3.08 0.37 24.38
N ALA A 56 2.11 -0.37 23.86
CA ALA A 56 1.11 0.10 22.90
C ALA A 56 -0.18 0.63 23.55
N GLY A 57 -0.26 0.67 24.89
CA GLY A 57 -1.45 1.14 25.61
C GLY A 57 -2.63 0.16 25.55
N ILE A 58 -2.38 -1.10 25.15
CA ILE A 58 -3.41 -2.14 25.01
C ILE A 58 -3.51 -2.87 26.34
N SER A 59 -4.67 -2.81 26.98
CA SER A 59 -4.92 -3.55 28.22
C SER A 59 -6.40 -3.94 28.35
N GLY A 60 -6.65 -4.99 29.12
CA GLY A 60 -8.00 -5.52 29.33
C GLY A 60 -8.60 -6.22 28.12
N PHE A 61 -9.84 -6.67 28.30
CA PHE A 61 -10.70 -7.28 27.30
C PHE A 61 -12.11 -6.71 27.50
N LEU A 62 -12.94 -6.74 26.47
CA LEU A 62 -14.31 -6.26 26.60
C LEU A 62 -15.14 -7.12 27.56
N ASP A 63 -14.95 -8.43 27.49
CA ASP A 63 -15.57 -9.41 28.39
C ASP A 63 -14.53 -10.12 29.25
N ALA A 64 -14.19 -9.55 30.41
CA ALA A 64 -13.15 -10.11 31.28
C ALA A 64 -13.58 -11.39 32.02
N SER A 65 -14.89 -11.63 32.20
CA SER A 65 -15.40 -12.77 32.97
C SER A 65 -15.28 -14.12 32.26
N ARG A 66 -15.10 -14.11 30.93
CA ARG A 66 -15.06 -15.35 30.15
C ARG A 66 -13.63 -15.83 29.96
N ALA A 67 -13.42 -17.13 30.20
CA ALA A 67 -12.16 -17.78 29.89
C ALA A 67 -11.87 -17.72 28.38
N GLY A 68 -10.59 -17.46 28.07
CA GLY A 68 -10.04 -17.60 26.74
C GLY A 68 -9.66 -19.04 26.42
N PHE A 69 -9.10 -19.24 25.23
CA PHE A 69 -8.50 -20.50 24.82
C PHE A 69 -7.23 -20.24 24.02
N PRO A 70 -6.18 -21.07 24.20
CA PRO A 70 -4.92 -20.88 23.50
C PRO A 70 -5.05 -21.27 22.03
N GLY A 71 -4.18 -20.69 21.21
CA GLY A 71 -4.05 -21.09 19.81
C GLY A 71 -2.99 -20.28 19.06
N VAL A 72 -2.68 -20.73 17.86
CA VAL A 72 -1.65 -20.16 16.98
C VAL A 72 -2.32 -19.48 15.79
N VAL A 73 -2.15 -18.16 15.69
CA VAL A 73 -2.62 -17.35 14.55
C VAL A 73 -1.46 -17.11 13.57
N LYS A 74 -1.75 -17.11 12.27
CA LYS A 74 -0.76 -16.87 11.20
C LYS A 74 0.45 -17.82 11.29
N GLN A 75 0.28 -19.06 11.75
CA GLN A 75 1.34 -20.09 11.71
C GLN A 75 1.91 -20.17 10.31
N ARG A 76 1.02 -20.20 9.31
CA ARG A 76 1.35 -20.00 7.90
C ARG A 76 0.70 -18.73 7.38
N PHE A 77 1.30 -18.11 6.37
CA PHE A 77 0.66 -16.97 5.70
C PHE A 77 -0.63 -17.40 4.96
N ALA A 78 -0.77 -18.69 4.61
CA ALA A 78 -1.96 -19.23 3.95
C ALA A 78 -3.13 -19.45 4.92
N ASP A 79 -2.87 -19.45 6.23
CA ASP A 79 -3.89 -19.54 7.28
C ASP A 79 -4.56 -18.17 7.55
N PHE A 80 -4.24 -17.16 6.75
CA PHE A 80 -4.77 -15.81 6.87
C PHE A 80 -5.02 -15.24 5.48
N VAL A 81 -6.26 -15.36 5.01
CA VAL A 81 -6.74 -14.89 3.72
C VAL A 81 -7.61 -13.66 3.92
N VAL A 82 -7.34 -12.59 3.17
CA VAL A 82 -8.05 -11.32 3.28
C VAL A 82 -8.54 -10.86 1.93
N HIS A 83 -9.84 -10.61 1.80
CA HIS A 83 -10.43 -9.97 0.63
C HIS A 83 -10.95 -8.60 1.02
N GLU A 84 -10.52 -7.57 0.31
CA GLU A 84 -11.06 -6.23 0.47
C GLU A 84 -12.57 -6.23 0.15
N LEU A 85 -13.37 -5.53 0.95
CA LEU A 85 -14.79 -5.35 0.69
C LEU A 85 -15.01 -4.12 -0.18
N ALA A 86 -15.68 -4.29 -1.33
CA ALA A 86 -15.99 -3.19 -2.22
C ALA A 86 -16.90 -2.14 -1.53
N PRO A 87 -16.63 -0.83 -1.68
CA PRO A 87 -17.23 0.22 -0.85
C PRO A 87 -18.76 0.30 -0.94
N ARG A 88 -19.36 -0.04 -2.08
CA ARG A 88 -20.82 0.03 -2.28
C ARG A 88 -21.53 -1.30 -2.05
N SER A 89 -21.01 -2.38 -2.62
CA SER A 89 -21.69 -3.68 -2.58
C SER A 89 -21.36 -4.49 -1.33
N ARG A 90 -20.31 -4.11 -0.57
CA ARG A 90 -19.75 -4.90 0.54
C ARG A 90 -19.45 -6.36 0.16
N GLN A 91 -19.25 -6.63 -1.13
CA GLN A 91 -18.88 -7.94 -1.63
C GLN A 91 -17.35 -8.10 -1.59
N PRO A 92 -16.84 -9.29 -1.22
CA PRO A 92 -15.41 -9.58 -1.26
C PRO A 92 -14.85 -9.43 -2.68
N VAL A 93 -13.77 -8.66 -2.80
CA VAL A 93 -13.00 -8.56 -4.04
C VAL A 93 -12.18 -9.82 -4.21
N THR A 94 -12.48 -10.60 -5.24
CA THR A 94 -11.79 -11.86 -5.58
C THR A 94 -11.14 -11.74 -6.96
N LEU A 95 -10.04 -12.45 -7.17
CA LEU A 95 -9.38 -12.54 -8.47
C LEU A 95 -10.11 -13.56 -9.35
N GLN A 96 -10.89 -13.08 -10.32
CA GLN A 96 -11.72 -13.92 -11.19
C GLN A 96 -11.01 -14.31 -12.48
N ARG A 97 -10.22 -13.39 -13.05
CA ARG A 97 -9.45 -13.64 -14.27
C ARG A 97 -8.08 -13.00 -14.19
N VAL A 98 -7.06 -13.83 -14.33
CA VAL A 98 -5.67 -13.39 -14.41
C VAL A 98 -5.43 -12.62 -15.71
N ALA A 99 -4.56 -11.61 -15.68
CA ALA A 99 -4.11 -10.90 -16.86
C ALA A 99 -3.51 -11.88 -17.88
N LYS A 100 -4.12 -11.97 -19.06
CA LYS A 100 -3.63 -12.78 -20.19
C LYS A 100 -3.24 -11.86 -21.33
N LYS A 101 -2.26 -12.30 -22.13
CA LYS A 101 -1.94 -11.63 -23.41
C LYS A 101 -3.18 -11.70 -24.30
N SER A 102 -3.67 -10.54 -24.75
CA SER A 102 -4.65 -10.46 -25.82
C SER A 102 -4.16 -11.31 -27.00
N LYS A 103 -4.91 -12.35 -27.39
CA LYS A 103 -4.63 -13.08 -28.62
C LYS A 103 -4.81 -12.09 -29.77
N SER A 104 -3.87 -12.06 -30.72
CA SER A 104 -4.07 -11.29 -31.94
C SER A 104 -5.37 -11.75 -32.60
N MET A 105 -6.21 -10.83 -33.08
CA MET A 105 -7.43 -11.19 -33.82
C MET A 105 -7.14 -12.18 -34.95
N THR A 106 -5.95 -12.10 -35.55
CA THR A 106 -5.44 -13.02 -36.56
C THR A 106 -5.29 -14.44 -36.03
N LEU A 107 -4.71 -14.62 -34.83
CA LEU A 107 -4.53 -15.94 -34.20
C LEU A 107 -5.87 -16.51 -33.72
N ALA A 108 -6.73 -15.68 -33.12
CA ALA A 108 -8.05 -16.11 -32.70
C ALA A 108 -8.95 -16.51 -33.89
N PHE A 109 -8.87 -15.77 -35.00
CA PHE A 109 -9.54 -16.12 -36.25
C PHE A 109 -8.96 -17.40 -36.87
N GLN A 110 -7.63 -17.52 -36.93
CA GLN A 110 -6.98 -18.72 -37.45
C GLN A 110 -7.36 -19.96 -36.64
N GLU A 111 -7.34 -19.90 -35.31
CA GLU A 111 -7.82 -20.98 -34.43
C GLU A 111 -9.28 -21.31 -34.70
N ARG A 112 -10.18 -20.32 -34.72
CA ARG A 112 -11.61 -20.55 -34.99
C ARG A 112 -11.90 -21.13 -36.37
N VAL A 113 -11.15 -20.70 -37.38
CA VAL A 113 -11.26 -21.24 -38.75
C VAL A 113 -10.65 -22.64 -38.83
N LEU A 114 -9.57 -22.90 -38.10
CA LEU A 114 -9.01 -24.26 -37.98
C LEU A 114 -10.01 -25.18 -37.28
N ASP A 115 -10.58 -24.76 -36.15
CA ASP A 115 -11.59 -25.49 -35.40
C ASP A 115 -12.84 -25.74 -36.24
N PHE A 116 -13.27 -24.76 -37.05
CA PHE A 116 -14.37 -24.94 -38.01
C PHE A 116 -14.00 -25.92 -39.13
N ALA A 117 -12.82 -25.79 -39.73
CA ALA A 117 -12.37 -26.66 -40.81
C ALA A 117 -12.08 -28.10 -40.35
N LEU A 118 -11.64 -28.27 -39.11
CA LEU A 118 -11.40 -29.57 -38.46
C LEU A 118 -12.69 -30.14 -37.85
N GLY A 119 -13.64 -29.28 -37.44
CA GLY A 119 -14.93 -29.63 -36.85
C GLY A 119 -15.98 -30.14 -37.84
N VAL A 120 -15.71 -30.09 -39.15
CA VAL A 120 -16.51 -30.79 -40.17
C VAL A 120 -16.08 -32.26 -40.33
N VAL A 121 -15.08 -32.73 -39.58
CA VAL A 121 -14.63 -34.13 -39.64
C VAL A 121 -14.69 -34.78 -38.26
N ALA A 122 -15.83 -35.37 -37.92
CA ALA A 122 -15.95 -36.51 -37.01
C ALA A 122 -17.12 -37.39 -37.48
N PRO A 123 -17.06 -38.74 -37.39
CA PRO A 123 -16.29 -39.51 -36.42
C PRO A 123 -15.08 -40.27 -37.00
N ARG A 124 -14.13 -40.57 -36.10
CA ARG A 124 -13.07 -41.56 -36.28
C ARG A 124 -13.69 -42.95 -36.47
N GLU A 125 -13.77 -43.43 -37.69
CA GLU A 125 -13.45 -44.82 -38.02
C GLU A 125 -12.91 -44.85 -39.45
N GLU A 126 -11.85 -45.63 -39.63
CA GLU A 126 -11.26 -46.08 -40.89
C GLU A 126 -10.84 -45.01 -41.91
N LEU A 127 -9.53 -44.83 -42.07
CA LEU A 127 -8.86 -44.72 -43.37
C LEU A 127 -7.34 -44.62 -43.12
N LYS A 128 -6.71 -45.80 -43.08
CA LYS A 128 -5.30 -45.94 -43.48
C LYS A 128 -5.24 -45.62 -44.97
N GLY A 129 -4.49 -44.60 -45.36
CA GLY A 129 -4.33 -44.26 -46.77
C GLY A 129 -3.68 -42.91 -46.96
N GLN A 130 -2.56 -42.91 -47.68
CA GLN A 130 -1.70 -41.78 -48.00
C GLN A 130 -2.49 -40.64 -48.69
N SER A 131 -2.11 -39.38 -48.41
CA SER A 131 -2.55 -38.07 -49.01
C SER A 131 -3.15 -36.99 -48.07
N LYS A 132 -2.99 -37.08 -46.74
CA LYS A 132 -3.49 -36.02 -45.81
C LYS A 132 -2.57 -34.80 -45.61
N GLU A 133 -1.30 -34.82 -46.02
CA GLU A 133 -0.39 -33.68 -45.79
C GLU A 133 -0.54 -32.56 -46.84
N GLN A 134 -0.72 -32.90 -48.13
CA GLN A 134 -0.83 -31.90 -49.20
C GLN A 134 -2.12 -31.06 -49.09
N GLY A 135 -3.25 -31.65 -48.66
CA GLY A 135 -4.51 -30.94 -48.46
C GLY A 135 -4.46 -29.96 -47.28
N LYS A 136 -3.71 -30.28 -46.21
CA LYS A 136 -3.52 -29.39 -45.06
C LYS A 136 -2.68 -28.16 -45.41
N ASP A 137 -1.61 -28.32 -46.18
CA ASP A 137 -0.77 -27.19 -46.59
C ASP A 137 -1.46 -26.25 -47.58
N ALA A 138 -2.28 -26.80 -48.49
CA ALA A 138 -3.13 -26.01 -49.38
C ALA A 138 -4.18 -25.21 -48.59
N LEU A 139 -4.86 -25.85 -47.63
CA LEU A 139 -5.84 -25.21 -46.76
C LEU A 139 -5.19 -24.11 -45.89
N LEU A 140 -4.01 -24.37 -45.33
CA LEU A 140 -3.20 -23.38 -44.60
C LEU A 140 -2.81 -22.19 -45.48
N GLY A 141 -2.50 -22.41 -46.75
CA GLY A 141 -2.25 -21.36 -47.74
C GLY A 141 -3.45 -20.44 -47.95
N VAL A 142 -4.65 -21.01 -48.11
CA VAL A 142 -5.91 -20.27 -48.26
C VAL A 142 -6.25 -19.50 -46.99
N VAL A 143 -6.12 -20.13 -45.82
CA VAL A 143 -6.34 -19.47 -44.51
C VAL A 143 -5.39 -18.29 -44.31
N ARG A 144 -4.11 -18.42 -44.68
CA ARG A 144 -3.13 -17.31 -44.63
C ARG A 144 -3.51 -16.17 -45.59
N ALA A 145 -3.95 -16.47 -46.81
CA ALA A 145 -4.38 -15.45 -47.78
C ALA A 145 -5.62 -14.69 -47.30
N LEU A 146 -6.62 -15.41 -46.76
CA LEU A 146 -7.84 -14.83 -46.22
C LEU A 146 -7.55 -13.98 -44.97
N SER A 147 -6.62 -14.44 -44.13
CA SER A 147 -6.11 -13.70 -42.97
C SER A 147 -5.44 -12.39 -43.36
N ARG A 148 -4.60 -12.38 -44.43
CA ARG A 148 -4.00 -11.14 -44.96
C ARG A 148 -5.05 -10.17 -45.51
N LYS A 149 -6.06 -10.66 -46.24
CA LYS A 149 -7.14 -9.83 -46.79
C LYS A 149 -7.98 -9.21 -45.67
N LEU A 150 -8.29 -9.99 -44.62
CA LEU A 150 -8.95 -9.51 -43.40
C LEU A 150 -8.12 -8.46 -42.65
N GLN A 151 -6.80 -8.61 -42.59
CA GLN A 151 -5.92 -7.59 -42.00
C GLN A 151 -5.97 -6.29 -42.80
N GLN A 152 -5.92 -6.36 -44.14
CA GLN A 152 -5.99 -5.17 -44.98
C GLN A 152 -7.34 -4.46 -44.86
N THR A 153 -8.46 -5.21 -44.83
CA THR A 153 -9.78 -4.61 -44.63
C THR A 153 -9.94 -4.05 -43.22
N SER A 154 -9.47 -4.75 -42.19
CA SER A 154 -9.44 -4.27 -40.81
C SER A 154 -8.63 -2.98 -40.66
N LEU A 155 -7.45 -2.89 -41.28
CA LEU A 155 -6.63 -1.67 -41.30
C LEU A 155 -7.33 -0.51 -42.02
N LYS A 156 -8.00 -0.77 -43.15
CA LYS A 156 -8.81 0.26 -43.84
C LYS A 156 -9.96 0.74 -42.97
N GLN A 157 -10.68 -0.18 -42.33
CA GLN A 157 -11.78 0.13 -41.42
C GLN A 157 -11.29 0.92 -40.19
N GLN A 158 -10.16 0.53 -39.58
CA GLN A 158 -9.54 1.26 -38.49
C GLN A 158 -9.16 2.69 -38.89
N LYS A 159 -8.59 2.89 -40.08
CA LYS A 159 -8.30 4.24 -40.60
C LYS A 159 -9.55 5.08 -40.80
N GLN A 160 -10.64 4.50 -41.30
CA GLN A 160 -11.92 5.20 -41.45
C GLN A 160 -12.53 5.56 -40.09
N VAL A 161 -12.53 4.63 -39.13
CA VAL A 161 -13.00 4.86 -37.75
C VAL A 161 -12.17 5.96 -37.10
N GLN A 162 -10.85 5.95 -37.25
CA GLN A 162 -9.98 6.98 -36.73
C GLN A 162 -10.29 8.36 -37.33
N LYS A 163 -10.48 8.45 -38.66
CA LYS A 163 -10.85 9.71 -39.32
C LYS A 163 -12.21 10.25 -38.85
N ALA A 164 -13.19 9.36 -38.68
CA ALA A 164 -14.50 9.73 -38.14
C ALA A 164 -14.40 10.22 -36.68
N GLN A 165 -13.59 9.53 -35.87
CA GLN A 165 -13.34 9.89 -34.48
C GLN A 165 -12.62 11.24 -34.35
N GLU A 166 -11.61 11.50 -35.18
CA GLU A 166 -10.91 12.79 -35.21
C GLU A 166 -11.85 13.93 -35.60
N THR A 167 -12.71 13.72 -36.60
CA THR A 167 -13.75 14.70 -36.98
C THR A 167 -14.71 14.96 -35.81
N TYR A 168 -15.13 13.93 -35.09
CA TYR A 168 -15.97 14.08 -33.90
C TYR A 168 -15.25 14.85 -32.79
N HIS A 169 -13.96 14.57 -32.54
CA HIS A 169 -13.18 15.29 -31.55
C HIS A 169 -13.07 16.78 -31.88
N LEU A 170 -12.83 17.13 -33.14
CA LEU A 170 -12.77 18.54 -33.56
C LEU A 170 -14.10 19.26 -33.39
N ARG A 171 -15.23 18.60 -33.69
CA ARG A 171 -16.56 19.16 -33.40
C ARG A 171 -16.77 19.37 -31.90
N GLN A 172 -16.40 18.39 -31.07
CA GLN A 172 -16.49 18.52 -29.60
C GLN A 172 -15.58 19.63 -29.07
N LEU A 173 -14.38 19.79 -29.63
CA LEU A 173 -13.46 20.87 -29.31
C LEU A 173 -14.11 22.23 -29.54
N VAL A 174 -14.70 22.44 -30.73
CA VAL A 174 -15.40 23.69 -31.07
C VAL A 174 -16.53 23.96 -30.08
N VAL A 175 -17.37 22.96 -29.78
CA VAL A 175 -18.49 23.11 -28.83
C VAL A 175 -18.00 23.52 -27.44
N LEU A 176 -17.01 22.81 -26.88
CA LEU A 176 -16.50 23.06 -25.53
C LEU A 176 -15.80 24.41 -25.44
N VAL A 177 -14.99 24.78 -26.43
CA VAL A 177 -14.29 26.07 -26.46
C VAL A 177 -15.28 27.22 -26.64
N THR A 178 -16.27 27.07 -27.54
CA THR A 178 -17.31 28.08 -27.80
C THR A 178 -18.14 28.38 -26.55
N ARG A 179 -18.41 27.36 -25.73
CA ARG A 179 -19.12 27.55 -24.44
C ARG A 179 -18.38 28.49 -23.50
N GLU A 180 -17.05 28.41 -23.47
CA GLU A 180 -16.22 29.23 -22.55
C GLU A 180 -15.91 30.63 -23.12
N ILE A 181 -15.78 30.78 -24.44
CA ILE A 181 -15.35 32.06 -25.07
C ILE A 181 -16.48 32.85 -25.73
N GLY A 182 -17.68 32.28 -25.78
CA GLY A 182 -18.87 32.87 -26.40
C GLY A 182 -19.02 32.56 -27.90
N ALA A 183 -20.26 32.65 -28.39
CA ALA A 183 -20.65 32.21 -29.74
C ALA A 183 -19.90 32.91 -30.89
N LYS A 184 -19.61 34.22 -30.76
CA LYS A 184 -18.92 35.00 -31.79
C LYS A 184 -17.48 34.52 -32.01
N LYS A 185 -16.69 34.45 -30.94
CA LYS A 185 -15.31 33.95 -30.98
C LYS A 185 -15.25 32.44 -31.26
N GLY A 186 -16.28 31.69 -30.88
CA GLY A 186 -16.42 30.27 -31.24
C GLY A 186 -16.48 30.04 -32.75
N LYS A 187 -17.27 30.84 -33.49
CA LYS A 187 -17.31 30.78 -34.96
C LYS A 187 -15.98 31.14 -35.61
N GLU A 188 -15.28 32.16 -35.09
CA GLU A 188 -13.94 32.54 -35.55
C GLU A 188 -12.92 31.40 -35.31
N PHE A 189 -13.04 30.70 -34.19
CA PHE A 189 -12.21 29.55 -33.87
C PHE A 189 -12.49 28.33 -34.77
N GLU A 190 -13.75 28.07 -35.11
CA GLU A 190 -14.13 27.03 -36.08
C GLU A 190 -13.55 27.32 -37.47
N GLN A 191 -13.71 28.55 -37.97
CA GLN A 191 -13.09 28.98 -39.24
C GLN A 191 -11.57 28.88 -39.22
N PHE A 192 -10.93 29.14 -38.08
CA PHE A 192 -9.50 28.94 -37.90
C PHE A 192 -9.13 27.46 -38.05
N LEU A 193 -9.87 26.53 -37.42
CA LEU A 193 -9.60 25.09 -37.55
C LEU A 193 -9.75 24.59 -38.99
N ASP A 194 -10.72 25.10 -39.75
CA ASP A 194 -10.89 24.75 -41.17
C ASP A 194 -9.68 25.21 -42.01
N LYS A 195 -9.18 26.43 -41.77
CA LYS A 195 -7.95 26.94 -42.42
C LYS A 195 -6.73 26.09 -42.05
N VAL A 196 -6.61 25.67 -40.79
CA VAL A 196 -5.54 24.77 -40.33
C VAL A 196 -5.62 23.43 -41.04
N GLU A 197 -6.82 22.90 -41.29
CA GLU A 197 -6.98 21.61 -41.97
C GLU A 197 -6.65 21.67 -43.45
N LEU A 198 -7.05 22.73 -44.15
CA LEU A 198 -6.66 22.96 -45.55
C LEU A 198 -5.14 23.02 -45.70
N ALA A 199 -4.47 23.83 -44.87
CA ALA A 199 -3.02 23.95 -44.88
C ALA A 199 -2.31 22.62 -44.57
N ARG A 200 -2.88 21.80 -43.69
CA ARG A 200 -2.33 20.46 -43.39
C ARG A 200 -2.44 19.51 -44.59
N VAL A 201 -3.58 19.48 -45.27
CA VAL A 201 -3.79 18.63 -46.45
C VAL A 201 -2.81 19.00 -47.57
N GLU A 202 -2.62 20.30 -47.82
CA GLU A 202 -1.64 20.79 -48.78
C GLU A 202 -0.21 20.41 -48.39
N PHE A 203 0.14 20.56 -47.11
CA PHE A 203 1.46 20.17 -46.59
C PHE A 203 1.71 18.66 -46.74
N GLU A 204 0.75 17.81 -46.41
CA GLU A 204 0.87 16.35 -46.54
C GLU A 204 0.97 15.90 -48.00
N ALA A 205 0.22 16.54 -48.91
CA ALA A 205 0.31 16.28 -50.35
C ALA A 205 1.69 16.65 -50.90
N LYS A 206 2.22 17.82 -50.53
CA LYS A 206 3.58 18.27 -50.92
C LYS A 206 4.67 17.34 -50.36
N ARG A 207 4.53 16.93 -49.09
CA ARG A 207 5.47 15.98 -48.45
C ARG A 207 5.49 14.62 -49.14
N LYS A 208 4.33 14.12 -49.59
CA LYS A 208 4.23 12.84 -50.31
C LYS A 208 4.86 12.90 -51.71
N ALA A 209 4.88 14.08 -52.34
CA ALA A 209 5.46 14.28 -53.67
C ALA A 209 6.99 14.52 -53.64
N GLN A 210 7.53 15.17 -52.60
CA GLN A 210 8.93 15.62 -52.54
C GLN A 210 9.84 14.76 -51.62
N GLY A 211 9.31 13.74 -50.96
CA GLY A 211 10.07 12.88 -50.03
C GLY A 211 10.26 13.50 -48.63
N ASP A 212 10.74 12.69 -47.67
CA ASP A 212 10.86 13.07 -46.25
C ASP A 212 11.86 14.23 -45.98
N ASP A 213 12.65 14.64 -46.98
CA ASP A 213 13.60 15.75 -46.91
C ASP A 213 12.97 17.14 -47.11
N ALA A 214 11.67 17.23 -47.40
CA ALA A 214 10.89 18.47 -47.36
C ALA A 214 10.71 18.96 -45.90
N GLY A 215 11.80 19.49 -45.35
CA GLY A 215 11.99 19.77 -43.94
C GLY A 215 11.15 20.90 -43.36
N THR A 216 11.31 21.08 -42.05
CA THR A 216 10.64 22.06 -41.16
C THR A 216 10.39 23.46 -41.72
N ASN A 217 11.16 23.94 -42.70
CA ASN A 217 10.95 25.24 -43.34
C ASN A 217 9.68 25.27 -44.21
N ALA A 218 9.35 24.19 -44.91
CA ALA A 218 8.11 24.08 -45.69
C ALA A 218 6.87 24.02 -44.77
N ALA A 219 7.00 23.39 -43.60
CA ALA A 219 5.96 23.35 -42.59
C ALA A 219 5.72 24.71 -41.93
N LEU A 220 6.79 25.49 -41.71
CA LEU A 220 6.71 26.86 -41.19
C LEU A 220 6.07 27.81 -42.21
N ALA A 221 6.43 27.69 -43.49
CA ALA A 221 5.82 28.48 -44.58
C ALA A 221 4.32 28.15 -44.74
N ALA A 222 3.94 26.87 -44.67
CA ALA A 222 2.53 26.46 -44.71
C ALA A 222 1.72 26.90 -43.48
N ALA A 223 2.37 27.29 -42.40
CA ALA A 223 1.74 27.74 -41.16
C ALA A 223 1.79 29.26 -40.96
N GLU A 224 2.37 29.98 -41.91
CA GLU A 224 2.46 31.44 -41.88
C GLU A 224 1.05 32.06 -41.84
N GLY A 225 0.83 32.97 -40.90
CA GLY A 225 -0.49 33.59 -40.67
C GLY A 225 -1.53 32.71 -39.93
N LEU A 226 -1.25 31.44 -39.66
CA LEU A 226 -2.15 30.56 -38.90
C LEU A 226 -1.86 30.62 -37.39
N THR A 227 -2.29 31.70 -36.74
CA THR A 227 -2.23 31.82 -35.28
C THR A 227 -3.52 32.41 -34.74
N PHE A 228 -4.10 31.77 -33.72
CA PHE A 228 -5.32 32.24 -33.06
C PHE A 228 -5.02 32.63 -31.61
N TYR A 229 -5.58 33.76 -31.15
CA TYR A 229 -5.35 34.28 -29.80
C TYR A 229 -6.65 34.30 -28.99
N LEU A 230 -6.64 33.65 -27.84
CA LEU A 230 -7.73 33.65 -26.86
C LEU A 230 -7.35 34.56 -25.69
N GLY A 231 -7.88 35.78 -25.70
CA GLY A 231 -7.78 36.75 -24.60
C GLY A 231 -9.07 36.84 -23.78
N GLY A 232 -8.97 37.36 -22.55
CA GLY A 232 -10.10 37.55 -21.62
C GLY A 232 -10.29 36.45 -20.58
N LEU A 233 -9.35 35.50 -20.47
CA LEU A 233 -9.39 34.41 -19.48
C LEU A 233 -8.56 34.78 -18.25
N ASN A 234 -9.13 35.55 -17.32
CA ASN A 234 -8.42 36.03 -16.14
C ASN A 234 -8.21 34.92 -15.10
N GLU A 235 -9.13 33.97 -15.01
CA GLU A 235 -8.99 32.85 -14.07
C GLU A 235 -8.04 31.76 -14.58
N LYS A 236 -7.21 31.25 -13.67
CA LYS A 236 -6.30 30.13 -13.96
C LYS A 236 -7.06 28.85 -14.30
N ALA A 237 -8.24 28.65 -13.72
CA ALA A 237 -9.07 27.46 -13.96
C ALA A 237 -9.50 27.37 -15.42
N ASP A 238 -10.04 28.45 -15.98
CA ASP A 238 -10.51 28.50 -17.37
C ASP A 238 -9.36 28.31 -18.36
N ARG A 239 -8.20 28.91 -18.08
CA ARG A 239 -7.00 28.68 -18.90
C ARG A 239 -6.58 27.21 -18.87
N VAL A 240 -6.58 26.59 -17.69
CA VAL A 240 -6.26 25.15 -17.56
C VAL A 240 -7.28 24.30 -18.31
N PHE A 241 -8.57 24.61 -18.21
CA PHE A 241 -9.65 23.92 -18.92
C PHE A 241 -9.50 24.01 -20.45
N ILE A 242 -9.24 25.21 -20.98
CA ILE A 242 -9.00 25.39 -22.43
C ILE A 242 -7.76 24.61 -22.86
N HIS A 243 -6.65 24.72 -22.13
CA HIS A 243 -5.43 23.95 -22.43
C HIS A 243 -5.66 22.44 -22.41
N GLU A 244 -6.41 21.94 -21.43
CA GLU A 244 -6.75 20.52 -21.34
C GLU A 244 -7.67 20.08 -22.48
N THR A 245 -8.66 20.91 -22.84
CA THR A 245 -9.59 20.64 -23.95
C THR A 245 -8.86 20.61 -25.29
N MET A 246 -7.99 21.59 -25.57
CA MET A 246 -7.15 21.63 -26.77
C MET A 246 -6.22 20.41 -26.85
N ARG A 247 -5.61 20.01 -25.72
CA ARG A 247 -4.77 18.80 -25.65
C ARG A 247 -5.55 17.50 -25.77
N ARG A 248 -6.81 17.47 -25.34
CA ARG A 248 -7.63 16.26 -25.37
C ARG A 248 -8.22 16.05 -26.76
N TYR A 249 -8.83 17.07 -27.34
CA TYR A 249 -9.59 16.95 -28.59
C TYR A 249 -8.86 17.49 -29.83
N GLY A 250 -7.88 18.39 -29.65
CA GLY A 250 -7.18 19.10 -30.74
C GLY A 250 -5.74 18.65 -31.02
N LYS A 251 -5.20 17.67 -30.27
CA LYS A 251 -3.77 17.26 -30.32
C LYS A 251 -3.26 16.77 -31.68
N THR A 252 -4.13 16.44 -32.64
CA THR A 252 -3.68 16.07 -33.99
C THR A 252 -3.53 17.28 -34.92
N ARG A 253 -4.12 18.43 -34.55
CA ARG A 253 -4.21 19.62 -35.42
C ARG A 253 -3.50 20.83 -34.86
N ILE A 254 -3.60 21.06 -33.55
CA ILE A 254 -3.24 22.33 -32.92
C ILE A 254 -2.47 22.15 -31.63
N VAL A 255 -1.64 23.14 -31.31
CA VAL A 255 -0.91 23.28 -30.05
C VAL A 255 -1.25 24.63 -29.44
N ALA A 256 -1.49 24.66 -28.13
CA ALA A 256 -1.81 25.88 -27.38
C ALA A 256 -0.72 26.18 -26.35
N ASP A 257 -0.26 27.44 -26.32
CA ASP A 257 0.73 27.97 -25.37
C ASP A 257 0.16 29.20 -24.65
N THR A 258 0.56 29.47 -23.41
CA THR A 258 0.17 30.71 -22.71
C THR A 258 1.27 31.75 -22.88
N LEU A 259 0.92 32.94 -23.37
CA LEU A 259 1.79 34.11 -23.41
C LEU A 259 1.38 35.07 -22.29
N SER A 260 2.36 35.58 -21.54
CA SER A 260 2.14 36.63 -20.54
C SER A 260 2.45 37.97 -21.19
N ILE A 261 1.45 38.81 -21.39
CA ILE A 261 1.60 40.16 -21.93
C ILE A 261 1.47 41.10 -20.72
N GLY A 262 2.60 41.58 -20.19
CA GLY A 262 2.64 42.39 -18.96
C GLY A 262 2.48 41.59 -17.66
N SER A 263 2.19 42.27 -16.55
CA SER A 263 2.13 41.68 -15.20
C SER A 263 0.83 40.93 -14.89
N ASP A 264 -0.29 41.20 -15.59
CA ASP A 264 -1.62 40.67 -15.21
C ASP A 264 -2.48 40.07 -16.34
N THR A 265 -2.04 40.10 -17.60
CA THR A 265 -2.84 39.52 -18.71
C THR A 265 -2.16 38.33 -19.37
N ALA A 266 -2.82 37.17 -19.27
CA ALA A 266 -2.38 35.94 -19.93
C ALA A 266 -3.28 35.64 -21.14
N VAL A 267 -2.68 35.46 -22.31
CA VAL A 267 -3.37 35.14 -23.57
C VAL A 267 -2.96 33.74 -24.02
N ILE A 268 -3.91 32.92 -24.45
CA ILE A 268 -3.60 31.60 -25.02
C ILE A 268 -3.42 31.75 -26.52
N ARG A 269 -2.24 31.39 -27.01
CA ARG A 269 -1.89 31.34 -28.44
C ARG A 269 -2.04 29.91 -28.96
N VAL A 270 -2.83 29.72 -30.01
CA VAL A 270 -3.07 28.44 -30.68
C VAL A 270 -2.42 28.46 -32.07
N ARG A 271 -1.66 27.40 -32.40
CA ARG A 271 -0.92 27.26 -33.66
C ARG A 271 -1.09 25.84 -34.25
N PRO A 272 -0.91 25.64 -35.57
CA PRO A 272 -0.90 24.32 -36.18
C PRO A 272 0.21 23.43 -35.61
N GLN A 273 -0.11 22.17 -35.34
CA GLN A 273 0.84 21.23 -34.74
C GLN A 273 2.00 20.87 -35.68
N PHE A 274 1.74 20.76 -36.99
CA PHE A 274 2.76 20.43 -37.99
C PHE A 274 3.84 21.52 -38.13
N ALA A 275 3.55 22.74 -37.66
CA ALA A 275 4.43 23.91 -37.73
C ALA A 275 5.37 24.06 -36.53
N VAL A 276 5.15 23.28 -35.47
CA VAL A 276 5.93 23.39 -34.23
C VAL A 276 7.17 22.52 -34.35
N LYS A 277 8.36 23.15 -34.41
CA LYS A 277 9.63 22.46 -34.14
C LYS A 277 9.60 22.01 -32.67
N LEU A 278 9.32 20.73 -32.42
CA LEU A 278 9.55 20.14 -31.11
C LEU A 278 11.07 20.19 -30.86
N LEU A 279 11.52 20.92 -29.85
CA LEU A 279 12.93 20.85 -29.44
C LEU A 279 13.30 19.37 -29.13
N PRO A 280 14.54 18.93 -29.36
CA PRO A 280 14.98 17.60 -28.95
C PRO A 280 14.77 17.40 -27.43
N GLY A 281 13.71 16.69 -27.05
CA GLY A 281 13.27 16.52 -25.65
C GLY A 281 11.86 17.04 -25.34
N GLU A 282 11.30 17.92 -26.18
CA GLU A 282 9.91 18.41 -26.11
C GLU A 282 8.92 17.52 -26.86
N ARG A 283 9.20 16.22 -27.05
CA ARG A 283 8.09 15.31 -27.31
C ARG A 283 7.18 15.43 -26.09
N ASP A 284 5.95 15.90 -26.29
CA ASP A 284 4.90 15.70 -25.31
C ASP A 284 4.68 14.18 -25.21
N SER A 285 5.53 13.55 -24.42
CA SER A 285 5.60 12.12 -24.17
C SER A 285 4.49 11.67 -23.23
N ARG A 286 3.54 12.56 -22.90
CA ARG A 286 2.22 12.18 -22.45
C ARG A 286 1.57 11.43 -23.61
N ARG A 287 1.78 10.10 -23.58
CA ARG A 287 1.18 9.10 -24.46
C ARG A 287 -0.23 9.52 -24.80
N ASP A 288 -0.55 9.53 -26.10
CA ASP A 288 -1.91 9.75 -26.56
C ASP A 288 -2.86 8.87 -25.73
N TRP A 289 -3.69 9.53 -24.94
CA TRP A 289 -4.72 8.87 -24.16
C TRP A 289 -6.02 9.01 -24.94
N PRO A 290 -6.70 7.90 -25.30
CA PRO A 290 -7.90 7.98 -26.10
C PRO A 290 -8.95 8.88 -25.45
N VAL A 291 -9.52 9.78 -26.24
CA VAL A 291 -10.60 10.66 -25.80
C VAL A 291 -11.82 9.80 -25.46
N GLY A 292 -12.50 10.13 -24.36
CA GLY A 292 -13.61 9.34 -23.83
C GLY A 292 -13.20 8.12 -23.00
N GLN A 293 -11.94 7.65 -23.10
CA GLN A 293 -11.45 6.59 -22.22
C GLN A 293 -11.21 7.13 -20.81
N PRO A 294 -11.73 6.47 -19.76
CA PRO A 294 -11.44 6.85 -18.38
C PRO A 294 -9.94 6.84 -18.10
N ASP A 295 -9.47 7.77 -17.27
CA ASP A 295 -8.04 7.97 -17.01
C ASP A 295 -7.39 6.86 -16.17
N TYR A 296 -8.19 6.10 -15.41
CA TYR A 296 -7.67 5.10 -14.48
C TYR A 296 -7.99 3.70 -14.96
N LEU A 297 -6.97 2.85 -14.96
CA LEU A 297 -7.12 1.42 -15.14
C LEU A 297 -7.18 0.77 -13.75
N GLN A 298 -8.33 0.23 -13.39
CA GLN A 298 -8.51 -0.58 -12.19
C GLN A 298 -8.15 -2.04 -12.47
N PHE A 299 -7.58 -2.71 -11.48
CA PHE A 299 -7.27 -4.13 -11.49
C PHE A 299 -7.38 -4.71 -10.09
N THR A 300 -7.59 -6.02 -10.02
CA THR A 300 -7.52 -6.79 -8.78
C THR A 300 -6.08 -7.26 -8.59
N LEU A 301 -5.53 -6.99 -7.40
CA LEU A 301 -4.21 -7.44 -6.99
C LEU A 301 -4.36 -8.54 -5.94
N TYR A 302 -3.92 -9.75 -6.29
CA TYR A 302 -3.72 -10.86 -5.36
C TYR A 302 -2.23 -10.90 -5.01
N LYS A 303 -1.88 -11.00 -3.73
CA LYS A 303 -0.49 -11.12 -3.27
C LYS A 303 -0.37 -12.12 -2.12
N ARG A 304 0.81 -12.73 -2.00
CA ARG A 304 1.14 -13.72 -0.96
C ARG A 304 2.44 -13.34 -0.28
N ASN A 305 2.42 -13.26 1.04
CA ASN A 305 3.59 -13.00 1.88
C ASN A 305 4.45 -11.81 1.40
N LYS A 306 3.79 -10.74 0.93
CA LYS A 306 4.44 -9.55 0.35
C LYS A 306 3.70 -8.28 0.72
N ASP A 307 4.46 -7.20 0.85
CA ASP A 307 3.94 -5.85 1.04
C ASP A 307 3.31 -5.30 -0.25
N THR A 308 2.17 -4.60 -0.13
CA THR A 308 1.48 -3.99 -1.28
C THR A 308 2.40 -3.02 -2.00
N SER A 309 3.13 -2.16 -1.29
CA SER A 309 4.07 -1.19 -1.85
C SER A 309 5.20 -1.85 -2.64
N ALA A 310 5.74 -2.97 -2.15
CA ALA A 310 6.78 -3.73 -2.83
C ALA A 310 6.28 -4.28 -4.18
N VAL A 311 5.06 -4.83 -4.22
CA VAL A 311 4.46 -5.32 -5.46
C VAL A 311 4.18 -4.17 -6.42
N ILE A 312 3.60 -3.06 -5.95
CA ILE A 312 3.37 -1.87 -6.77
C ILE A 312 4.68 -1.32 -7.37
N ASN A 313 5.76 -1.27 -6.60
CA ASN A 313 7.08 -0.86 -7.10
C ASN A 313 7.60 -1.79 -8.21
N GLN A 314 7.39 -3.11 -8.07
CA GLN A 314 7.72 -4.08 -9.12
C GLN A 314 6.89 -3.83 -10.39
N LEU A 315 5.58 -3.66 -10.26
CA LEU A 315 4.67 -3.35 -11.38
C LEU A 315 5.05 -2.03 -12.07
N ALA A 316 5.35 -1.00 -11.29
CA ALA A 316 5.75 0.33 -11.76
C ALA A 316 7.08 0.27 -12.55
N SER A 317 8.06 -0.47 -12.03
CA SER A 317 9.34 -0.71 -12.70
C SER A 317 9.17 -1.44 -14.04
N MET A 318 8.37 -2.51 -14.08
CA MET A 318 8.08 -3.23 -15.33
C MET A 318 7.34 -2.36 -16.35
N LEU A 319 6.43 -1.50 -15.88
CA LEU A 319 5.75 -0.50 -16.70
C LEU A 319 6.60 0.74 -16.99
N LYS A 320 7.79 0.88 -16.42
CA LYS A 320 8.66 2.07 -16.54
C LYS A 320 7.90 3.37 -16.24
N ILE A 321 7.12 3.39 -15.16
CA ILE A 321 6.36 4.55 -14.68
C ILE A 321 6.64 4.78 -13.19
N PRO A 322 6.42 6.00 -12.67
CA PRO A 322 6.54 6.28 -11.25
C PRO A 322 5.50 5.50 -10.42
N PRO A 323 5.87 4.93 -9.25
CA PRO A 323 4.92 4.27 -8.35
C PRO A 323 3.76 5.16 -7.88
N ALA A 324 3.98 6.48 -7.81
CA ALA A 324 2.96 7.46 -7.42
C ALA A 324 1.73 7.51 -8.36
N LEU A 325 1.82 6.92 -9.56
CA LEU A 325 0.67 6.78 -10.47
C LEU A 325 -0.27 5.64 -10.08
N PHE A 326 0.15 4.76 -9.16
CA PHE A 326 -0.70 3.73 -8.59
C PHE A 326 -1.42 4.23 -7.34
N SER A 327 -2.56 3.63 -7.06
CA SER A 327 -3.35 3.89 -5.87
C SER A 327 -4.16 2.67 -5.46
N TYR A 328 -4.42 2.59 -4.16
CA TYR A 328 -5.16 1.53 -3.50
C TYR A 328 -5.87 2.13 -2.28
N ALA A 329 -6.96 1.49 -1.83
CA ALA A 329 -7.78 2.01 -0.75
C ALA A 329 -7.12 1.86 0.63
N ASP A 330 -6.29 0.84 0.79
CA ASP A 330 -5.67 0.50 2.06
C ASP A 330 -4.46 -0.43 1.86
N VAL A 331 -3.54 -0.44 2.82
CA VAL A 331 -2.40 -1.37 2.85
C VAL A 331 -2.85 -2.65 3.53
N LYS A 332 -2.63 -3.80 2.88
CA LYS A 332 -2.99 -5.11 3.44
C LYS A 332 -1.77 -5.82 4.02
N ASP A 333 -1.97 -6.66 5.02
CA ASP A 333 -0.93 -7.41 5.72
C ASP A 333 0.09 -8.05 4.78
N LYS A 334 1.38 -7.93 5.13
CA LYS A 334 2.45 -8.66 4.44
C LYS A 334 2.26 -10.16 4.59
N ARG A 335 2.17 -10.65 5.83
CA ARG A 335 2.04 -12.06 6.18
C ARG A 335 0.57 -12.49 6.06
N GLY A 336 0.18 -12.81 4.84
CA GLY A 336 -1.15 -13.28 4.49
C GLY A 336 -1.24 -13.57 3.00
N ILE A 337 -2.39 -14.08 2.57
CA ILE A 337 -2.85 -14.04 1.19
C ILE A 337 -3.90 -12.95 1.11
N THR A 338 -3.69 -11.93 0.29
CA THR A 338 -4.58 -10.77 0.28
C THR A 338 -4.98 -10.39 -1.13
N THR A 339 -6.27 -10.11 -1.34
CA THR A 339 -6.83 -9.64 -2.59
C THR A 339 -7.45 -8.25 -2.40
N GLN A 340 -7.02 -7.27 -3.19
CA GLN A 340 -7.46 -5.88 -3.08
C GLN A 340 -7.60 -5.19 -4.43
N LEU A 341 -8.35 -4.08 -4.49
CA LEU A 341 -8.46 -3.27 -5.69
C LEU A 341 -7.33 -2.23 -5.76
N CYS A 342 -6.78 -2.07 -6.96
CA CYS A 342 -5.78 -1.07 -7.27
C CYS A 342 -6.18 -0.30 -8.53
N THR A 343 -5.72 0.94 -8.65
CA THR A 343 -5.88 1.78 -9.84
C THR A 343 -4.52 2.30 -10.30
N VAL A 344 -4.34 2.48 -11.60
CA VAL A 344 -3.15 3.11 -12.18
C VAL A 344 -3.52 4.15 -13.22
N TYR A 345 -2.90 5.32 -13.15
CA TYR A 345 -3.18 6.45 -14.04
C TYR A 345 -2.58 6.25 -15.44
N ARG A 346 -3.44 6.36 -16.46
CA ARG A 346 -3.13 6.39 -17.89
C ARG A 346 -2.20 5.27 -18.38
N VAL A 347 -2.51 4.03 -18.00
CA VAL A 347 -1.85 2.82 -18.55
C VAL A 347 -2.80 2.10 -19.51
N PRO A 348 -2.44 1.93 -20.80
CA PRO A 348 -3.27 1.19 -21.74
C PRO A 348 -3.48 -0.26 -21.31
N LYS A 349 -4.70 -0.78 -21.49
CA LYS A 349 -5.08 -2.13 -21.05
C LYS A 349 -4.23 -3.22 -21.70
N ASP A 350 -3.93 -3.11 -23.00
CA ASP A 350 -3.09 -4.10 -23.71
C ASP A 350 -1.66 -4.15 -23.16
N ARG A 351 -1.10 -2.98 -22.85
CA ARG A 351 0.23 -2.87 -22.24
C ARG A 351 0.22 -3.49 -20.84
N ALA A 352 -0.79 -3.18 -20.04
CA ALA A 352 -0.97 -3.77 -18.72
C ALA A 352 -1.11 -5.30 -18.81
N GLN A 353 -1.93 -5.83 -19.73
CA GLN A 353 -2.09 -7.27 -19.94
C GLN A 353 -0.78 -7.99 -20.27
N VAL A 354 0.09 -7.39 -21.07
CA VAL A 354 1.39 -7.99 -21.43
C VAL A 354 2.37 -7.98 -20.25
N VAL A 355 2.34 -6.91 -19.44
CA VAL A 355 3.28 -6.73 -18.32
C VAL A 355 2.81 -7.47 -17.06
N PHE A 356 1.51 -7.49 -16.81
CA PHE A 356 0.90 -8.08 -15.62
C PHE A 356 0.60 -9.57 -15.76
N ARG A 357 0.78 -10.14 -16.96
CA ARG A 357 0.63 -11.59 -17.13
C ARG A 357 1.58 -12.33 -16.19
N PRO A 358 1.15 -13.47 -15.63
CA PRO A 358 2.06 -14.37 -14.93
C PRO A 358 3.22 -14.72 -15.87
N GLY A 359 4.44 -14.44 -15.41
CA GLY A 359 5.67 -14.67 -16.17
C GLY A 359 6.36 -15.97 -15.77
N GLY A 360 7.08 -16.56 -16.72
CA GLY A 360 7.93 -17.74 -16.52
C GLY A 360 7.20 -19.07 -16.65
N SER A 361 7.95 -20.17 -16.49
CA SER A 361 7.45 -21.55 -16.42
C SER A 361 6.85 -21.92 -15.06
N LYS A 362 6.75 -20.96 -14.14
CA LYS A 362 6.23 -21.18 -12.78
C LYS A 362 4.72 -21.38 -12.81
N LYS A 363 4.24 -22.36 -12.05
CA LYS A 363 2.82 -22.61 -11.85
C LYS A 363 2.16 -21.41 -11.17
N LEU A 364 0.84 -21.27 -11.34
CA LEU A 364 0.08 -20.16 -10.75
C LEU A 364 0.21 -20.12 -9.21
N GLU A 365 0.28 -21.29 -8.59
CA GLU A 365 0.50 -21.49 -7.15
C GLU A 365 1.90 -21.08 -6.67
N ASP A 366 2.88 -20.89 -7.54
CA ASP A 366 4.23 -20.46 -7.15
C ASP A 366 4.43 -18.95 -7.34
N GLN A 367 3.42 -18.26 -7.90
CA GLN A 367 3.48 -16.82 -8.13
C GLN A 367 3.23 -16.07 -6.83
N GLN A 368 4.14 -15.15 -6.50
CA GLN A 368 4.04 -14.34 -5.28
C GLN A 368 2.94 -13.27 -5.35
N TYR A 369 2.56 -12.88 -6.57
CA TYR A 369 1.45 -11.97 -6.81
C TYR A 369 0.85 -12.25 -8.18
N LEU A 370 -0.42 -11.90 -8.34
CA LEU A 370 -1.18 -11.99 -9.57
C LEU A 370 -2.00 -10.72 -9.73
N VAL A 371 -2.17 -10.31 -10.98
CA VAL A 371 -2.98 -9.16 -11.34
C VAL A 371 -4.01 -9.59 -12.36
N GLY A 372 -5.24 -9.11 -12.21
CA GLY A 372 -6.37 -9.51 -13.04
C GLY A 372 -7.49 -8.49 -13.09
N ASP A 373 -8.56 -8.88 -13.77
CA ASP A 373 -9.83 -8.13 -13.81
C ASP A 373 -9.69 -6.65 -14.23
N LEU A 374 -8.87 -6.43 -15.26
CA LEU A 374 -8.53 -5.10 -15.76
C LEU A 374 -9.76 -4.38 -16.35
N ARG A 375 -10.14 -3.24 -15.78
CA ARG A 375 -11.25 -2.38 -16.23
C ARG A 375 -10.94 -0.90 -16.12
N PHE A 376 -11.39 -0.10 -17.08
CA PHE A 376 -11.26 1.36 -16.99
C PHE A 376 -12.31 1.95 -16.07
N VAL A 377 -11.91 2.92 -15.23
CA VAL A 377 -12.77 3.63 -14.28
C VAL A 377 -12.46 5.12 -14.29
N GLN A 378 -13.48 5.94 -14.02
CA GLN A 378 -13.35 7.40 -14.07
C GLN A 378 -12.60 7.99 -12.88
N ARG A 379 -12.69 7.34 -11.72
CA ARG A 379 -12.11 7.84 -10.47
C ARG A 379 -10.94 6.99 -10.02
N LYS A 380 -9.94 7.68 -9.48
CA LYS A 380 -8.84 7.08 -8.72
C LYS A 380 -9.40 6.43 -7.46
N LEU A 381 -8.76 5.36 -6.96
CA LEU A 381 -8.97 4.93 -5.58
C LEU A 381 -8.22 5.87 -4.62
N GLU A 382 -8.91 6.34 -3.60
CA GLU A 382 -8.34 7.12 -2.51
C GLU A 382 -8.22 6.27 -1.24
N LEU A 383 -7.39 6.71 -0.30
CA LEU A 383 -7.25 6.02 0.99
C LEU A 383 -8.61 6.03 1.71
N GLY A 384 -9.07 4.87 2.14
CA GLY A 384 -10.40 4.68 2.73
C GLY A 384 -11.52 4.33 1.74
N ASP A 385 -11.25 4.21 0.43
CA ASP A 385 -12.24 3.76 -0.58
C ASP A 385 -12.54 2.24 -0.51
N CYS A 386 -12.71 1.69 0.68
CA CYS A 386 -13.15 0.32 0.92
C CYS A 386 -14.14 0.25 2.08
N ALA A 387 -15.05 -0.72 2.06
CA ALA A 387 -15.99 -0.91 3.15
C ALA A 387 -15.33 -1.59 4.36
N GLY A 388 -14.25 -2.33 4.12
CA GLY A 388 -13.62 -3.19 5.12
C GLY A 388 -12.91 -4.38 4.50
N ASN A 389 -12.83 -5.47 5.24
CA ASN A 389 -12.16 -6.71 4.86
C ASN A 389 -12.99 -7.94 5.25
N ARG A 390 -13.18 -8.88 4.31
CA ARG A 390 -13.56 -10.26 4.59
C ARG A 390 -12.28 -11.01 4.95
N ILE A 391 -12.26 -11.61 6.13
CA ILE A 391 -11.11 -12.36 6.65
C ILE A 391 -11.54 -13.82 6.76
N ALA A 392 -10.75 -14.71 6.18
CA ALA A 392 -10.79 -16.13 6.46
C ALA A 392 -9.47 -16.50 7.15
N MET A 393 -9.55 -17.05 8.35
CA MET A 393 -8.36 -17.35 9.15
C MET A 393 -8.46 -18.66 9.91
N VAL A 394 -7.30 -19.26 10.16
CA VAL A 394 -7.19 -20.52 10.90
C VAL A 394 -6.41 -20.26 12.17
N VAL A 395 -7.02 -20.62 13.31
CA VAL A 395 -6.37 -20.73 14.60
C VAL A 395 -5.96 -22.18 14.78
N ARG A 396 -4.65 -22.46 14.72
CA ARG A 396 -4.08 -23.81 14.83
C ARG A 396 -3.68 -24.14 16.26
N SER A 397 -3.32 -25.40 16.51
CA SER A 397 -2.85 -25.88 17.82
C SER A 397 -3.83 -25.53 18.95
N LEU A 398 -5.11 -25.83 18.73
CA LEU A 398 -6.09 -25.81 19.82
C LEU A 398 -5.87 -27.02 20.74
N PRO A 399 -6.23 -26.92 22.04
CA PRO A 399 -6.18 -28.04 22.96
C PRO A 399 -6.84 -29.29 22.37
N GLU A 400 -6.09 -30.39 22.30
CA GLU A 400 -6.56 -31.62 21.65
C GLU A 400 -7.67 -32.32 22.45
N ASN A 401 -7.63 -32.16 23.76
CA ASN A 401 -8.56 -32.73 24.72
C ASN A 401 -9.89 -31.96 24.73
N GLU A 402 -10.99 -32.65 24.40
CA GLU A 402 -12.34 -32.05 24.41
C GLU A 402 -12.81 -31.62 25.80
N LYS A 403 -12.20 -32.15 26.87
CA LYS A 403 -12.46 -31.69 28.24
C LYS A 403 -11.83 -30.33 28.55
N GLU A 404 -10.74 -29.99 27.88
CA GLU A 404 -10.05 -28.70 28.05
C GLU A 404 -10.67 -27.60 27.18
N LEU A 405 -11.09 -27.96 25.96
CA LEU A 405 -11.81 -27.05 25.07
C LEU A 405 -12.88 -27.82 24.29
N SER A 406 -14.12 -27.78 24.75
CA SER A 406 -15.23 -28.40 24.06
C SER A 406 -15.66 -27.57 22.85
N GLU A 407 -16.32 -28.20 21.88
CA GLU A 407 -16.92 -27.48 20.75
C GLU A 407 -17.97 -26.46 21.21
N GLU A 408 -18.69 -26.75 22.30
CA GLU A 408 -19.66 -25.83 22.88
C GLU A 408 -19.02 -24.59 23.50
N ASP A 409 -17.84 -24.73 24.12
CA ASP A 409 -17.10 -23.59 24.65
C ASP A 409 -16.63 -22.66 23.52
N VAL A 410 -16.12 -23.23 22.43
CA VAL A 410 -15.75 -22.46 21.22
C VAL A 410 -16.98 -21.77 20.62
N ARG A 411 -18.12 -22.48 20.53
CA ARG A 411 -19.37 -21.91 20.02
C ARG A 411 -19.87 -20.74 20.87
N LYS A 412 -19.89 -20.88 22.20
CA LYS A 412 -20.22 -19.80 23.14
C LYS A 412 -19.26 -18.63 23.00
N ALA A 413 -17.97 -18.94 22.83
CA ALA A 413 -16.93 -17.96 22.64
C ALA A 413 -17.13 -17.10 21.40
N VAL A 414 -17.37 -17.75 20.25
CA VAL A 414 -17.63 -17.10 18.96
C VAL A 414 -18.94 -16.32 19.00
N ARG A 415 -20.03 -16.88 19.54
CA ARG A 415 -21.32 -16.18 19.67
C ARG A 415 -21.20 -14.90 20.50
N SER A 416 -20.53 -14.97 21.65
CA SER A 416 -20.33 -13.78 22.48
C SER A 416 -19.44 -12.74 21.80
N TRP A 417 -18.45 -13.18 21.02
CA TRP A 417 -17.57 -12.29 20.26
C TRP A 417 -18.31 -11.63 19.09
N GLU A 418 -19.20 -12.35 18.42
CA GLU A 418 -20.08 -11.83 17.38
C GLU A 418 -21.08 -10.80 17.93
N THR A 419 -21.68 -11.07 19.09
CA THR A 419 -22.72 -10.19 19.67
C THR A 419 -22.17 -9.00 20.42
N ARG A 420 -21.06 -9.14 21.17
CA ARG A 420 -20.46 -8.03 21.95
C ARG A 420 -19.37 -7.28 21.18
N GLY A 421 -18.68 -7.95 20.26
CA GLY A 421 -17.56 -7.37 19.51
C GLY A 421 -16.25 -7.38 20.28
N PHE A 422 -15.39 -6.42 19.96
CA PHE A 422 -14.07 -6.24 20.52
C PHE A 422 -13.69 -4.76 20.62
N ILE A 423 -12.76 -4.45 21.53
CA ILE A 423 -12.20 -3.10 21.65
C ILE A 423 -11.35 -2.82 20.41
N ASN A 424 -11.64 -1.72 19.72
CA ASN A 424 -11.08 -1.39 18.42
C ASN A 424 -9.67 -0.77 18.52
N PHE A 425 -8.77 -1.42 19.27
CA PHE A 425 -7.39 -0.99 19.45
C PHE A 425 -6.63 -0.89 18.12
N PHE A 426 -5.61 -0.03 18.10
CA PHE A 426 -4.54 -0.09 17.11
C PHE A 426 -3.61 -1.24 17.49
N GLY A 427 -3.44 -2.22 16.60
CA GLY A 427 -2.59 -3.38 16.84
C GLY A 427 -1.09 -3.06 16.85
N LEU A 428 -0.29 -4.01 17.36
CA LEU A 428 1.15 -3.87 17.58
C LEU A 428 1.93 -3.45 16.33
N GLN A 429 1.49 -3.83 15.12
CA GLN A 429 2.18 -3.43 13.88
C GLN A 429 2.24 -1.91 13.64
N ARG A 430 1.34 -1.12 14.25
CA ARG A 430 1.35 0.35 14.16
C ARG A 430 2.52 0.97 14.92
N PHE A 431 3.02 0.26 15.94
CA PHE A 431 4.06 0.73 16.85
C PHE A 431 5.47 0.29 16.45
N GLY A 432 5.59 -0.46 15.34
CA GLY A 432 6.85 -0.98 14.81
C GLY A 432 7.18 -2.39 15.31
N ASN A 433 8.22 -2.99 14.72
CA ASN A 433 8.71 -4.32 15.08
C ASN A 433 10.08 -4.26 15.78
N ALA A 434 10.58 -3.05 16.05
CA ALA A 434 11.86 -2.82 16.68
C ALA A 434 11.70 -2.69 18.20
N SER A 435 12.78 -2.88 18.94
CA SER A 435 12.79 -2.66 20.40
C SER A 435 12.39 -1.23 20.76
N THR A 436 12.76 -0.25 19.93
CA THR A 436 12.28 1.14 20.08
C THR A 436 10.93 1.30 19.39
N SER A 437 9.87 1.49 20.18
CA SER A 437 8.53 1.75 19.68
C SER A 437 8.41 3.12 19.00
N TYR A 438 7.66 3.19 17.90
CA TYR A 438 7.40 4.41 17.14
C TYR A 438 6.70 5.50 17.94
N GLN A 439 5.86 5.15 18.92
CA GLN A 439 5.20 6.15 19.77
C GLN A 439 6.22 6.99 20.56
N VAL A 440 7.33 6.38 20.99
CA VAL A 440 8.36 7.10 21.79
C VAL A 440 9.11 8.09 20.89
N LEU A 441 9.35 7.72 19.63
CA LEU A 441 9.90 8.63 18.62
C LEU A 441 8.91 9.77 18.34
N GLY A 442 7.63 9.46 18.12
CA GLY A 442 6.56 10.44 17.93
C GLY A 442 6.46 11.43 19.08
N ARG A 443 6.47 10.93 20.32
CA ARG A 443 6.47 11.76 21.53
C ARG A 443 7.67 12.70 21.58
N SER A 444 8.86 12.20 21.27
CA SER A 444 10.09 13.02 21.26
C SER A 444 10.04 14.11 20.19
N MET A 445 9.48 13.80 19.02
CA MET A 445 9.26 14.77 17.94
C MET A 445 8.24 15.85 18.33
N LEU A 446 7.13 15.47 18.97
CA LEU A 446 6.13 16.43 19.45
C LEU A 446 6.67 17.32 20.58
N ARG A 447 7.58 16.80 21.41
CA ARG A 447 8.32 17.61 22.39
C ARG A 447 9.41 18.51 21.81
N LYS A 448 9.69 18.41 20.49
CA LYS A 448 10.88 19.00 19.85
C LYS A 448 12.22 18.53 20.47
N ASP A 449 12.21 17.39 21.17
CA ASP A 449 13.42 16.75 21.71
C ASP A 449 14.04 15.84 20.65
N TYR A 450 14.59 16.48 19.60
CA TYR A 450 15.23 15.77 18.51
C TYR A 450 16.53 15.08 18.93
N LYS A 451 17.16 15.54 20.02
CA LYS A 451 18.33 14.87 20.61
C LYS A 451 17.95 13.48 21.10
N LEU A 452 16.86 13.36 21.87
CA LEU A 452 16.33 12.08 22.30
C LEU A 452 15.86 11.24 21.10
N ALA A 453 15.19 11.83 20.12
CA ALA A 453 14.73 11.11 18.93
C ALA A 453 15.90 10.47 18.14
N VAL A 454 16.98 11.23 17.90
CA VAL A 454 18.20 10.73 17.26
C VAL A 454 18.87 9.65 18.12
N LEU A 455 18.93 9.83 19.44
CA LEU A 455 19.48 8.84 20.36
C LEU A 455 18.69 7.52 20.33
N LEU A 456 17.37 7.60 20.43
CA LEU A 456 16.46 6.45 20.38
C LEU A 456 16.60 5.67 19.07
N LEU A 457 16.76 6.39 17.96
CA LEU A 457 16.92 5.79 16.66
C LEU A 457 18.30 5.15 16.46
N LEU A 458 19.38 5.76 16.97
CA LEU A 458 20.77 5.32 16.71
C LEU A 458 21.39 4.44 17.80
N ARG A 459 20.81 4.35 19.00
CA ARG A 459 21.30 3.47 20.08
C ARG A 459 21.17 1.99 19.70
N PRO A 460 22.09 1.11 20.15
CA PRO A 460 21.96 -0.33 20.01
C PRO A 460 20.63 -0.82 20.58
N GLN A 461 19.97 -1.73 19.87
CA GLN A 461 18.66 -2.26 20.27
C GLN A 461 18.71 -3.78 20.51
N ASP A 462 17.74 -4.29 21.26
CA ASP A 462 17.61 -5.72 21.54
C ASP A 462 17.09 -6.47 20.30
N GLY A 463 17.62 -7.67 20.08
CA GLY A 463 17.29 -8.52 18.93
C GLY A 463 17.80 -8.05 17.57
N GLU A 464 18.58 -6.95 17.50
CA GLU A 464 19.21 -6.53 16.26
C GLU A 464 20.31 -7.49 15.82
N ALA A 465 20.48 -7.62 14.49
CA ALA A 465 21.55 -8.39 13.89
C ALA A 465 22.93 -7.91 14.37
N SER A 466 23.88 -8.83 14.56
CA SER A 466 25.15 -8.57 15.23
C SER A 466 25.94 -7.40 14.62
N LYS A 467 25.97 -7.28 13.28
CA LYS A 467 26.68 -6.21 12.58
C LYS A 467 25.95 -4.86 12.63
N ILE A 468 24.61 -4.87 12.68
CA ILE A 468 23.83 -3.65 12.88
C ILE A 468 24.08 -3.12 14.28
N ARG A 469 24.07 -4.00 15.29
CA ARG A 469 24.41 -3.67 16.67
C ARG A 469 25.82 -3.09 16.77
N ALA A 470 26.81 -3.73 16.16
CA ALA A 470 28.19 -3.24 16.13
C ALA A 470 28.31 -1.85 15.48
N ALA A 471 27.55 -1.58 14.41
CA ALA A 471 27.53 -0.25 13.76
C ALA A 471 27.00 0.84 14.71
N ARG A 472 25.92 0.55 15.43
CA ARG A 472 25.33 1.47 16.42
C ARG A 472 26.23 1.65 17.64
N GLU A 473 26.89 0.59 18.11
CA GLU A 473 27.88 0.66 19.19
C GLU A 473 29.10 1.50 18.78
N HIS A 474 29.60 1.32 17.55
CA HIS A 474 30.69 2.12 17.00
C HIS A 474 30.33 3.61 16.98
N PHE A 475 29.13 3.96 16.49
CA PHE A 475 28.65 5.33 16.51
C PHE A 475 28.51 5.87 17.94
N ARG A 476 27.99 5.06 18.87
CA ARG A 476 27.81 5.45 20.28
C ARG A 476 29.14 5.81 20.95
N LEU A 477 30.19 5.03 20.70
CA LEU A 477 31.51 5.18 21.31
C LEU A 477 32.34 6.30 20.65
N HIS A 478 32.41 6.33 19.32
CA HIS A 478 33.36 7.17 18.59
C HIS A 478 32.73 8.41 17.96
N LYS A 479 31.39 8.50 17.91
CA LYS A 479 30.65 9.55 17.17
C LYS A 479 31.04 9.68 15.70
N ASP A 480 31.68 8.65 15.14
CA ASP A 480 32.10 8.60 13.74
C ASP A 480 30.91 8.27 12.82
N VAL A 481 30.34 9.33 12.25
CA VAL A 481 29.20 9.27 11.32
C VAL A 481 29.58 8.55 10.02
N ALA A 482 30.78 8.77 9.49
CA ALA A 482 31.19 8.23 8.20
C ALA A 482 31.44 6.71 8.27
N ALA A 483 32.03 6.22 9.35
CA ALA A 483 32.12 4.78 9.60
C ALA A 483 30.75 4.15 9.79
N ALA A 484 29.87 4.76 10.61
CA ALA A 484 28.52 4.25 10.86
C ALA A 484 27.70 4.12 9.56
N LEU A 485 27.78 5.11 8.66
CA LEU A 485 27.11 5.07 7.35
C LEU A 485 27.63 3.97 6.43
N ARG A 486 28.90 3.58 6.54
CA ARG A 486 29.46 2.46 5.77
C ARG A 486 29.04 1.11 6.34
N MET A 487 28.89 1.01 7.66
CA MET A 487 28.51 -0.23 8.34
C MET A 487 26.99 -0.50 8.27
N LEU A 488 26.16 0.54 8.27
CA LEU A 488 24.70 0.38 8.26
C LEU A 488 24.16 0.01 6.87
N PRO A 489 23.34 -1.05 6.79
CA PRO A 489 22.80 -1.53 5.53
C PRO A 489 21.78 -0.55 4.93
N PRO A 490 21.60 -0.53 3.60
CA PRO A 490 20.79 0.47 2.89
C PRO A 490 19.28 0.40 3.20
N PHE A 491 18.79 -0.71 3.74
CA PHE A 491 17.37 -0.86 4.10
C PHE A 491 16.98 -0.13 5.41
N LEU A 492 17.94 0.28 6.24
CA LEU A 492 17.72 1.11 7.42
C LEU A 492 17.62 2.59 7.03
N VAL A 493 16.54 2.92 6.33
CA VAL A 493 16.32 4.24 5.72
C VAL A 493 16.32 5.36 6.77
N PRO A 494 15.58 5.28 7.90
CA PRO A 494 15.59 6.34 8.91
C PRO A 494 16.98 6.59 9.51
N GLU A 495 17.67 5.53 9.93
CA GLU A 495 18.97 5.60 10.59
C GLU A 495 20.00 6.27 9.69
N ARG A 496 20.07 5.81 8.44
CA ARG A 496 21.00 6.35 7.45
C ARG A 496 20.68 7.80 7.13
N ALA A 497 19.41 8.14 6.96
CA ALA A 497 18.99 9.53 6.69
C ALA A 497 19.41 10.47 7.84
N VAL A 498 19.25 10.04 9.10
CA VAL A 498 19.72 10.84 10.25
C VAL A 498 21.23 11.01 10.23
N LEU A 499 21.99 9.94 10.00
CA LEU A 499 23.45 10.02 9.94
C LEU A 499 23.93 10.90 8.78
N GLU A 500 23.32 10.80 7.60
CA GLU A 500 23.59 11.70 6.47
C GLU A 500 23.31 13.16 6.85
N GLY A 501 22.21 13.41 7.56
CA GLY A 501 21.88 14.74 8.07
C GLY A 501 22.89 15.27 9.10
N LEU A 502 23.37 14.43 10.02
CA LEU A 502 24.44 14.77 10.97
C LEU A 502 25.77 15.04 10.26
N GLN A 503 26.06 14.31 9.17
CA GLN A 503 27.25 14.54 8.35
C GLN A 503 27.20 15.90 7.63
N HIS A 504 26.02 16.29 7.15
CA HIS A 504 25.84 17.54 6.40
C HIS A 504 25.73 18.78 7.29
N HIS A 505 25.07 18.67 8.45
CA HIS A 505 24.73 19.82 9.30
C HIS A 505 25.52 19.90 10.61
N GLY A 506 26.31 18.88 10.93
CA GLY A 506 27.07 18.78 12.18
C GLY A 506 26.43 17.84 13.20
N ILE A 507 27.24 17.35 14.15
CA ILE A 507 26.85 16.30 15.10
C ILE A 507 25.77 16.75 16.11
N ASP A 508 25.70 18.05 16.39
CA ASP A 508 24.76 18.65 17.34
C ASP A 508 23.47 19.14 16.65
N ALA A 509 23.40 19.12 15.32
CA ALA A 509 22.26 19.59 14.52
C ALA A 509 21.14 18.54 14.43
N HIS A 510 20.65 18.06 15.58
CA HIS A 510 19.72 16.93 15.67
C HIS A 510 18.38 17.14 14.93
N GLU A 511 17.81 18.34 15.00
CA GLU A 511 16.54 18.65 14.32
C GLU A 511 16.68 18.59 12.79
N LEU A 512 17.70 19.26 12.25
CA LEU A 512 18.00 19.25 10.81
C LEU A 512 18.31 17.83 10.34
N ALA A 513 19.06 17.07 11.13
CA ALA A 513 19.37 15.68 10.83
C ALA A 513 18.13 14.78 10.80
N PHE A 514 17.25 14.93 11.79
CA PHE A 514 16.01 14.17 11.84
C PHE A 514 15.05 14.53 10.70
N ASN A 515 15.03 15.80 10.28
CA ASN A 515 14.22 16.26 9.15
C ASN A 515 14.63 15.67 7.81
N ASN A 516 15.84 15.11 7.69
CA ASN A 516 16.29 14.36 6.52
C ASN A 516 15.55 13.01 6.35
N ILE A 517 14.92 12.49 7.41
CA ILE A 517 14.06 11.31 7.30
C ILE A 517 12.89 11.62 6.36
N PRO A 518 12.55 10.71 5.41
CA PRO A 518 11.41 10.86 4.54
C PRO A 518 10.13 11.25 5.28
N LYS A 519 9.44 12.29 4.82
CA LYS A 519 8.27 12.88 5.51
C LYS A 519 7.21 11.87 5.95
N HIS A 520 6.94 10.85 5.14
CA HIS A 520 5.94 9.83 5.45
C HIS A 520 6.29 8.97 6.68
N LEU A 521 7.58 8.67 6.91
CA LEU A 521 8.02 7.92 8.11
C LEU A 521 7.92 8.80 9.36
N ARG A 522 8.25 10.10 9.22
CA ARG A 522 8.07 11.07 10.31
C ARG A 522 6.60 11.21 10.72
N ILE A 523 5.69 11.24 9.75
CA ILE A 523 4.25 11.25 10.01
C ILE A 523 3.84 9.98 10.77
N ALA A 524 4.29 8.80 10.33
CA ALA A 524 3.96 7.55 11.00
C ALA A 524 4.39 7.48 12.47
N TYR A 525 5.51 8.12 12.85
CA TYR A 525 5.91 8.21 14.26
C TYR A 525 4.93 9.04 15.10
N VAL A 526 4.49 10.18 14.55
CA VAL A 526 3.51 11.06 15.21
C VAL A 526 2.15 10.37 15.31
N GLU A 527 1.70 9.71 14.23
CA GLU A 527 0.47 8.91 14.22
C GLU A 527 0.54 7.78 15.25
N ALA A 528 1.67 7.08 15.38
CA ALA A 528 1.85 6.05 16.40
C ALA A 528 1.72 6.58 17.84
N TYR A 529 2.09 7.84 18.10
CA TYR A 529 1.83 8.47 19.40
C TYR A 529 0.33 8.76 19.60
N GLN A 530 -0.38 9.26 18.59
CA GLN A 530 -1.83 9.45 18.65
C GLN A 530 -2.56 8.11 18.90
N ASP A 531 -2.15 7.05 18.20
CA ASP A 531 -2.67 5.69 18.35
C ASP A 531 -2.42 5.15 19.77
N PHE A 532 -1.23 5.39 20.35
CA PHE A 532 -0.91 5.01 21.73
C PHE A 532 -1.82 5.72 22.73
N VAL A 533 -1.98 7.04 22.59
CA VAL A 533 -2.84 7.84 23.46
C VAL A 533 -4.28 7.33 23.39
N TRP A 534 -4.78 7.04 22.19
CA TRP A 534 -6.11 6.49 21.99
C TRP A 534 -6.28 5.12 22.67
N ASN A 535 -5.30 4.21 22.51
CA ASN A 535 -5.34 2.88 23.13
C ASN A 535 -5.38 2.97 24.67
N GLU A 536 -4.57 3.83 25.30
CA GLU A 536 -4.61 4.05 26.75
C GLU A 536 -5.98 4.58 27.21
N MET A 537 -6.57 5.51 26.47
CA MET A 537 -7.88 6.08 26.82
C MET A 537 -9.03 5.11 26.58
N ALA A 538 -8.95 4.28 25.54
CA ALA A 538 -9.90 3.18 25.30
C ALA A 538 -9.82 2.12 26.41
N SER A 539 -8.60 1.72 26.81
CA SER A 539 -8.36 0.84 27.94
C SER A 539 -8.99 1.40 29.23
N MET A 540 -8.74 2.67 29.52
CA MET A 540 -9.31 3.35 30.69
C MET A 540 -10.85 3.42 30.64
N ARG A 541 -11.44 3.77 29.48
CA ARG A 541 -12.89 3.90 29.32
C ARG A 541 -13.60 2.57 29.56
N VAL A 542 -13.04 1.45 29.10
CA VAL A 542 -13.63 0.12 29.30
C VAL A 542 -13.40 -0.40 30.72
N ALA A 543 -12.29 -0.04 31.36
CA ALA A 543 -11.98 -0.48 32.72
C ALA A 543 -12.79 0.26 33.81
N LYS A 544 -13.01 1.58 33.65
CA LYS A 544 -13.65 2.41 34.68
C LYS A 544 -15.16 2.51 34.59
N PHE A 545 -15.70 2.43 33.37
CA PHE A 545 -17.12 2.66 33.10
C PHE A 545 -17.75 1.40 32.52
N SER A 546 -19.06 1.41 32.31
CA SER A 546 -19.78 0.28 31.70
C SER A 546 -19.16 -0.11 30.35
N SER A 547 -18.93 -1.41 30.16
CA SER A 547 -18.44 -1.99 28.91
C SER A 547 -19.56 -2.29 27.91
N THR A 548 -20.83 -2.10 28.30
CA THR A 548 -22.02 -2.41 27.48
C THR A 548 -22.87 -1.19 27.16
N ALA A 549 -22.85 -0.15 27.99
CA ALA A 549 -23.67 1.05 27.81
C ALA A 549 -22.80 2.30 27.56
N ALA A 550 -23.35 3.23 26.79
CA ALA A 550 -22.81 4.57 26.70
C ALA A 550 -22.98 5.29 28.06
N VAL A 551 -22.13 6.26 28.35
CA VAL A 551 -22.23 7.07 29.58
C VAL A 551 -22.24 8.55 29.26
N VAL A 552 -22.77 9.34 30.20
CA VAL A 552 -22.78 10.81 30.10
C VAL A 552 -21.35 11.32 29.86
N GLY A 553 -21.23 12.26 28.92
CA GLY A 553 -19.97 12.84 28.46
C GLY A 553 -19.21 12.03 27.41
N ASP A 554 -19.67 10.83 27.03
CA ASP A 554 -19.17 10.13 25.85
C ASP A 554 -19.52 10.91 24.56
N LEU A 555 -18.78 10.64 23.49
CA LEU A 555 -19.00 11.25 22.19
C LEU A 555 -19.58 10.21 21.21
N VAL A 556 -20.52 10.65 20.38
CA VAL A 556 -21.12 9.85 19.30
C VAL A 556 -21.07 10.63 17.98
N LEU A 557 -20.98 9.94 16.84
CA LEU A 557 -21.02 10.60 15.53
C LEU A 557 -22.44 11.08 15.23
N VAL A 558 -22.60 12.33 14.78
CA VAL A 558 -23.89 12.82 14.32
C VAL A 558 -24.27 12.10 13.03
N LYS A 559 -25.40 11.39 13.04
CA LYS A 559 -25.95 10.79 11.83
C LYS A 559 -26.35 11.94 10.89
N SER A 560 -25.58 12.12 9.82
CA SER A 560 -25.98 13.00 8.72
C SER A 560 -27.16 12.34 8.02
N ASP A 561 -28.38 12.52 8.53
CA ASP A 561 -29.58 12.26 7.75
C ASP A 561 -29.47 13.04 6.45
N GLY A 562 -29.61 12.35 5.32
CA GLY A 562 -29.44 12.89 3.97
C GLY A 562 -30.47 13.93 3.57
N SER A 563 -31.08 14.65 4.51
CA SER A 563 -32.08 15.67 4.27
C SER A 563 -31.80 16.92 5.11
N LYS A 564 -31.75 18.07 4.40
CA LYS A 564 -31.75 19.45 4.93
C LYS A 564 -30.43 19.98 5.52
N VAL A 565 -29.46 20.25 4.63
CA VAL A 565 -28.58 21.42 4.80
C VAL A 565 -29.44 22.67 4.62
N VAL A 566 -30.14 23.10 5.69
CA VAL A 566 -30.68 24.46 5.76
C VAL A 566 -29.48 25.37 6.03
N ARG A 567 -29.04 26.07 4.99
CA ARG A 567 -28.17 27.23 5.14
C ARG A 567 -28.90 28.24 6.02
N LYS A 568 -28.44 28.44 7.26
CA LYS A 568 -28.81 29.64 8.01
C LYS A 568 -28.33 30.87 7.22
N PRO A 569 -29.16 31.92 7.06
CA PRO A 569 -28.70 33.16 6.47
C PRO A 569 -27.78 33.87 7.47
N ASN A 570 -26.53 34.12 7.07
CA ASN A 570 -25.63 35.01 7.79
C ASN A 570 -26.17 36.43 7.67
N ASP A 571 -26.62 36.98 8.78
CA ASP A 571 -26.66 38.43 8.99
C ASP A 571 -25.35 38.87 9.66
N SER A 572 -24.99 40.13 9.45
CA SER A 572 -23.76 40.85 9.80
C SER A 572 -22.57 40.77 8.83
N SER A 573 -22.32 41.95 8.30
CA SER A 573 -21.37 42.43 7.31
C SER A 573 -19.97 42.66 7.86
N GLU A 574 -18.94 42.14 7.18
CA GLU A 574 -17.64 42.81 6.99
C GLU A 574 -16.81 42.14 5.87
N PRO A 575 -16.12 42.90 4.99
CA PRO A 575 -15.50 42.36 3.79
C PRO A 575 -14.08 41.85 4.06
N SER A 576 -13.95 40.58 4.45
CA SER A 576 -12.65 39.93 4.57
C SER A 576 -12.11 39.50 3.19
N ARG A 577 -11.01 40.14 2.77
CA ARG A 577 -10.23 39.89 1.55
C ARG A 577 -9.92 38.40 1.39
N LYS A 578 -10.53 37.74 0.40
CA LYS A 578 -10.21 36.37 -0.01
C LYS A 578 -8.82 36.32 -0.68
N ARG A 579 -7.77 36.03 0.10
CA ARG A 579 -6.49 35.52 -0.45
C ARG A 579 -6.70 34.09 -0.93
N GLN A 580 -6.83 33.90 -2.24
CA GLN A 580 -6.86 32.58 -2.86
C GLN A 580 -5.53 31.84 -2.65
N ARG A 581 -5.58 30.73 -1.90
CA ARG A 581 -4.46 29.79 -1.73
C ARG A 581 -4.27 28.98 -3.02
N THR A 582 -3.21 29.27 -3.76
CA THR A 582 -2.70 28.40 -4.81
C THR A 582 -1.81 27.32 -4.21
N GLY A 583 -2.29 26.08 -4.18
CA GLY A 583 -1.48 24.92 -3.82
C GLY A 583 -2.34 23.67 -3.90
N LYS A 584 -1.78 22.55 -4.36
CA LYS A 584 -2.39 21.21 -4.33
C LYS A 584 -2.95 20.95 -2.92
N SER A 585 -4.22 21.24 -2.67
CA SER A 585 -4.90 20.70 -1.51
C SER A 585 -5.36 19.31 -1.94
N THR A 586 -4.71 18.28 -1.41
CA THR A 586 -5.45 17.06 -1.07
C THR A 586 -6.75 17.52 -0.43
N ARG A 587 -7.88 17.14 -1.02
CA ARG A 587 -9.20 17.50 -0.51
C ARG A 587 -9.23 16.99 0.94
N ARG A 588 -9.21 17.91 1.91
CA ARG A 588 -9.22 17.53 3.34
C ARG A 588 -10.52 16.78 3.57
N GLN A 589 -10.44 15.57 4.11
CA GLN A 589 -11.65 14.89 4.58
C GLN A 589 -12.27 15.78 5.66
N PRO A 590 -13.56 16.14 5.57
CA PRO A 590 -14.20 16.93 6.61
C PRO A 590 -14.15 16.13 7.91
N ILE A 591 -13.74 16.80 9.01
CA ILE A 591 -13.83 16.21 10.35
C ILE A 591 -15.30 15.92 10.60
N GLN A 592 -15.60 14.68 11.03
CA GLN A 592 -16.96 14.25 11.30
C GLN A 592 -17.49 15.00 12.52
N GLU A 593 -18.73 15.48 12.43
CA GLU A 593 -19.38 16.17 13.54
C GLU A 593 -19.76 15.16 14.62
N VAL A 594 -19.54 15.54 15.88
CA VAL A 594 -19.83 14.70 17.05
C VAL A 594 -20.79 15.39 17.99
N MET A 595 -21.66 14.59 18.58
CA MET A 595 -22.53 14.96 19.69
C MET A 595 -21.96 14.40 20.98
N GLU A 596 -22.12 15.16 22.06
CA GLU A 596 -21.82 14.72 23.41
C GLU A 596 -23.09 14.19 24.07
N LEU A 597 -22.97 13.08 24.78
CA LEU A 597 -24.09 12.49 25.50
C LEU A 597 -24.33 13.20 26.82
N THR A 598 -25.59 13.51 27.09
CA THR A 598 -26.12 14.14 28.31
C THR A 598 -27.06 13.17 29.01
N GLU A 599 -27.49 13.50 30.23
CA GLU A 599 -28.47 12.67 30.96
C GLU A 599 -29.77 12.46 30.16
N ASP A 600 -30.15 13.44 29.31
CA ASP A 600 -31.39 13.41 28.54
C ASP A 600 -31.39 12.41 27.36
N ASN A 601 -30.22 12.04 26.82
CA ASN A 601 -30.13 11.27 25.56
C ASN A 601 -29.21 10.04 25.64
N VAL A 602 -28.52 9.82 26.75
CA VAL A 602 -27.55 8.71 26.90
C VAL A 602 -28.19 7.34 26.64
N ASP A 603 -29.45 7.16 27.04
CA ASP A 603 -30.19 5.90 26.89
C ASP A 603 -30.54 5.56 25.43
N GLU A 604 -30.45 6.53 24.50
CA GLU A 604 -30.67 6.31 23.06
C GLU A 604 -29.47 5.67 22.37
N TYR A 605 -28.31 5.65 23.01
CA TYR A 605 -27.03 5.22 22.42
C TYR A 605 -26.45 4.01 23.12
N SER A 606 -25.79 3.18 22.33
CA SER A 606 -25.05 2.02 22.82
C SER A 606 -23.56 2.30 22.88
N ILE A 607 -22.81 1.42 23.55
CA ILE A 607 -21.34 1.48 23.54
C ILE A 607 -20.73 1.37 22.12
N GLU A 608 -21.49 0.87 21.14
CA GLU A 608 -21.06 0.72 19.74
C GLU A 608 -21.01 2.07 19.00
N ASP A 609 -21.89 3.00 19.41
CA ASP A 609 -21.97 4.35 18.86
C ASP A 609 -20.88 5.27 19.41
N VAL A 610 -20.30 4.90 20.57
CA VAL A 610 -19.28 5.68 21.25
C VAL A 610 -17.99 5.74 20.44
N VAL A 611 -17.52 6.96 20.21
CA VAL A 611 -16.24 7.27 19.58
C VAL A 611 -15.29 7.95 20.56
N LEU A 612 -14.01 7.65 20.42
CA LEU A 612 -12.94 8.36 21.10
C LEU A 612 -12.08 9.15 20.09
N PRO A 613 -11.61 10.34 20.48
CA PRO A 613 -10.79 11.17 19.61
C PRO A 613 -9.34 10.66 19.47
N LEU A 614 -8.79 10.67 18.26
CA LEU A 614 -7.35 10.75 18.07
C LEU A 614 -6.89 12.18 18.40
N PRO A 615 -5.91 12.37 19.31
CA PRO A 615 -5.52 13.69 19.77
C PRO A 615 -5.20 14.67 18.64
N GLY A 616 -5.83 15.83 18.66
CA GLY A 616 -5.66 16.88 17.66
C GLY A 616 -6.21 18.22 18.14
N HIS A 617 -5.85 19.29 17.45
CA HIS A 617 -6.25 20.65 17.85
C HIS A 617 -7.67 21.02 17.38
N ALA A 618 -8.20 20.33 16.36
CA ALA A 618 -9.47 20.67 15.72
C ALA A 618 -10.63 19.73 16.10
N ILE A 619 -10.48 18.98 17.21
CA ILE A 619 -11.43 17.98 17.68
C ILE A 619 -11.96 18.31 19.08
N LYS A 620 -13.20 17.88 19.33
CA LYS A 620 -13.82 17.85 20.66
C LYS A 620 -13.37 16.60 21.44
N TYR A 621 -13.11 16.77 22.73
CA TYR A 621 -12.81 15.70 23.67
C TYR A 621 -14.03 15.39 24.55
N PRO A 622 -14.15 14.15 25.09
CA PRO A 622 -15.17 13.81 26.08
C PRO A 622 -15.14 14.76 27.29
N THR A 623 -16.26 14.97 27.95
CA THR A 623 -16.34 15.82 29.16
C THR A 623 -16.22 15.03 30.46
N ASN A 624 -16.39 13.72 30.39
CA ASN A 624 -16.19 12.79 31.50
C ASN A 624 -14.70 12.62 31.89
N GLU A 625 -14.42 11.73 32.85
CA GLU A 625 -13.06 11.47 33.33
C GLU A 625 -12.07 11.07 32.23
N VAL A 626 -12.54 10.47 31.13
CA VAL A 626 -11.68 10.10 29.99
C VAL A 626 -11.11 11.35 29.34
N GLY A 627 -11.92 12.39 29.16
CA GLY A 627 -11.45 13.68 28.65
C GLY A 627 -10.44 14.37 29.56
N ALA A 628 -10.65 14.29 30.88
CA ALA A 628 -9.67 14.77 31.86
C ALA A 628 -8.36 13.98 31.77
N ALA A 629 -8.43 12.68 31.54
CA ALA A 629 -7.26 11.82 31.38
C ALA A 629 -6.47 12.12 30.08
N TYR A 630 -7.15 12.41 28.96
CA TYR A 630 -6.49 12.90 27.74
C TYR A 630 -5.63 14.14 28.04
N ARG A 631 -6.22 15.16 28.68
CA ARG A 631 -5.52 16.41 29.03
C ARG A 631 -4.35 16.16 29.97
N LYS A 632 -4.54 15.34 31.01
CA LYS A 632 -3.49 14.97 31.96
C LYS A 632 -2.33 14.26 31.27
N MET A 633 -2.62 13.31 30.38
CA MET A 633 -1.59 12.54 29.69
C MET A 633 -0.78 13.41 28.73
N LEU A 634 -1.44 14.23 27.90
CA LEU A 634 -0.74 15.16 27.00
C LEU A 634 0.12 16.17 27.77
N THR A 635 -0.37 16.69 28.89
CA THR A 635 0.38 17.63 29.75
C THR A 635 1.58 16.95 30.41
N THR A 636 1.41 15.74 30.94
CA THR A 636 2.51 14.93 31.52
C THR A 636 3.55 14.59 30.45
N ASP A 637 3.08 14.31 29.25
CA ASP A 637 3.90 14.13 28.07
C ASP A 637 4.41 15.45 27.48
N GLY A 638 4.18 16.62 28.10
CA GLY A 638 4.72 17.90 27.64
C GLY A 638 4.36 18.24 26.19
N ILE A 639 3.19 17.81 25.72
CA ILE A 639 2.71 18.00 24.36
C ILE A 639 1.63 19.04 24.36
N ASP A 640 1.91 20.14 23.64
CA ASP A 640 0.92 21.14 23.27
C ASP A 640 0.56 20.97 21.79
N LEU A 641 -0.67 20.52 21.52
CA LEU A 641 -1.16 20.28 20.17
C LEU A 641 -1.21 21.56 19.32
N ASN A 642 -1.30 22.75 19.95
CA ASN A 642 -1.30 24.05 19.29
C ASN A 642 0.12 24.59 19.03
N ALA A 643 1.16 24.04 19.66
CA ALA A 643 2.54 24.50 19.49
C ALA A 643 3.20 24.01 18.18
N HIS A 644 2.48 23.21 17.37
CA HIS A 644 2.96 22.57 16.14
C HIS A 644 2.59 23.31 14.85
N PHE A 645 2.01 24.50 14.98
CA PHE A 645 1.83 25.42 13.86
C PHE A 645 3.12 26.17 13.57
N GLY A 646 3.48 26.25 12.29
CA GLY A 646 4.56 27.09 11.79
C GLY A 646 4.19 28.57 11.88
N PRO A 647 5.18 29.47 11.75
CA PRO A 647 4.97 30.92 11.79
C PRO A 647 4.01 31.45 10.71
N ASP A 648 3.86 30.71 9.62
CA ASP A 648 2.94 30.97 8.50
C ASP A 648 1.55 30.35 8.71
N GLY A 649 1.28 29.77 9.88
CA GLY A 649 0.07 29.00 10.19
C GLY A 649 0.02 27.63 9.51
N SER A 650 1.10 27.17 8.86
CA SER A 650 1.17 25.83 8.27
C SER A 650 1.51 24.78 9.34
N GLN A 651 0.77 23.69 9.36
CA GLN A 651 1.09 22.59 10.29
C GLN A 651 2.24 21.75 9.74
N ILE A 652 3.29 21.53 10.55
CA ILE A 652 4.43 20.68 10.18
C ILE A 652 3.96 19.21 10.06
N TYR A 653 3.13 18.79 11.01
CA TYR A 653 2.47 17.50 11.07
C TYR A 653 0.96 17.73 11.10
N LEU A 654 0.19 16.90 10.38
CA LEU A 654 -1.26 17.05 10.31
C LEU A 654 -1.89 16.53 11.61
N LEU A 655 -2.08 17.40 12.59
CA LEU A 655 -2.63 17.09 13.91
C LEU A 655 -4.08 17.60 14.05
N ASP A 656 -4.84 17.55 12.97
CA ASP A 656 -6.26 17.97 12.96
C ASP A 656 -7.09 17.08 13.92
N GLY A 657 -6.69 15.81 14.10
CA GLY A 657 -7.41 14.81 14.88
C GLY A 657 -8.52 14.13 14.06
N SER A 658 -9.07 13.06 14.59
CA SER A 658 -10.23 12.35 14.02
C SER A 658 -10.96 11.55 15.09
N TYR A 659 -12.08 10.92 14.73
CA TYR A 659 -12.86 10.08 15.64
C TYR A 659 -12.78 8.62 15.24
N ARG A 660 -12.70 7.75 16.25
CA ARG A 660 -12.64 6.29 16.06
C ARG A 660 -13.59 5.61 17.06
N HIS A 661 -14.43 4.72 16.55
CA HIS A 661 -15.31 3.89 17.38
C HIS A 661 -14.52 3.08 18.39
N LEU A 662 -14.98 3.08 19.64
CA LEU A 662 -14.39 2.34 20.75
C LEU A 662 -14.54 0.83 20.55
N ILE A 663 -15.73 0.38 20.12
CA ILE A 663 -16.05 -1.03 19.89
C ILE A 663 -16.40 -1.27 18.43
N LYS A 664 -15.99 -2.42 17.92
CA LYS A 664 -16.41 -2.94 16.62
C LYS A 664 -16.88 -4.38 16.74
N LYS A 665 -17.83 -4.76 15.89
CA LYS A 665 -18.35 -6.13 15.82
C LYS A 665 -17.96 -6.79 14.50
N PRO A 666 -17.53 -8.05 14.52
CA PRO A 666 -17.44 -8.83 13.31
C PRO A 666 -18.86 -9.10 12.77
N THR A 667 -19.01 -9.11 11.46
CA THR A 667 -20.29 -9.45 10.81
C THR A 667 -20.11 -10.61 9.85
N ARG A 668 -21.22 -11.25 9.42
CA ARG A 668 -21.19 -12.45 8.56
C ARG A 668 -20.24 -13.54 9.11
N VAL A 669 -20.30 -13.78 10.42
CA VAL A 669 -19.40 -14.72 11.10
C VAL A 669 -19.82 -16.15 10.76
N SER A 670 -18.86 -16.97 10.37
CA SER A 670 -18.99 -18.41 10.29
C SER A 670 -17.75 -19.07 10.87
N PHE A 671 -17.93 -20.24 11.49
CA PHE A 671 -16.81 -20.98 12.05
C PHE A 671 -17.02 -22.48 11.91
N ARG A 672 -15.92 -23.22 11.90
CA ARG A 672 -15.92 -24.69 11.99
C ARG A 672 -14.65 -25.17 12.68
N LEU A 673 -14.78 -26.26 13.42
CA LEU A 673 -13.64 -26.98 13.97
C LEU A 673 -13.20 -28.05 12.98
N GLU A 674 -11.91 -28.08 12.69
CA GLU A 674 -11.30 -29.07 11.82
C GLU A 674 -10.19 -29.81 12.55
N ARG A 675 -10.03 -31.10 12.23
CA ARG A 675 -8.86 -31.88 12.64
C ARG A 675 -7.88 -31.96 11.48
N TYR A 676 -6.58 -31.84 11.78
CA TYR A 676 -5.52 -31.94 10.79
C TYR A 676 -4.32 -32.72 11.34
N GLU A 677 -3.57 -33.38 10.45
CA GLU A 677 -2.33 -34.08 10.80
C GLU A 677 -1.11 -33.25 10.40
N ASP A 678 -1.10 -32.75 9.16
CA ASP A 678 0.04 -32.04 8.59
C ASP A 678 -0.09 -30.51 8.80
N PRO A 679 0.75 -29.88 9.63
CA PRO A 679 0.73 -28.44 9.84
C PRO A 679 1.07 -27.64 8.57
N THR A 680 1.69 -28.27 7.58
CA THR A 680 2.13 -27.64 6.32
C THR A 680 1.06 -27.64 5.23
N LYS A 681 -0.11 -28.25 5.44
CA LYS A 681 -1.24 -28.20 4.49
C LYS A 681 -2.20 -27.05 4.80
N PRO A 682 -2.61 -26.25 3.80
CA PRO A 682 -3.57 -25.16 4.03
C PRO A 682 -4.95 -25.75 4.33
N LEU A 683 -5.68 -25.14 5.26
CA LEU A 683 -7.05 -25.57 5.65
C LEU A 683 -8.15 -24.69 5.07
N ILE A 684 -7.79 -23.58 4.43
CA ILE A 684 -8.73 -22.67 3.76
C ILE A 684 -8.35 -22.48 2.28
N PRO A 685 -9.34 -22.45 1.38
CA PRO A 685 -9.09 -22.22 -0.04
C PRO A 685 -8.73 -20.75 -0.29
N ASN A 686 -8.03 -20.50 -1.39
CA ASN A 686 -7.70 -19.14 -1.86
C ASN A 686 -8.07 -18.94 -3.34
N ASP A 687 -8.00 -17.70 -3.82
CA ASP A 687 -8.41 -17.33 -5.19
C ASP A 687 -7.70 -18.15 -6.29
N VAL A 688 -6.44 -18.54 -6.07
CA VAL A 688 -5.70 -19.36 -7.03
C VAL A 688 -6.26 -20.78 -7.11
N ASP A 689 -6.74 -21.32 -5.98
CA ASP A 689 -7.37 -22.64 -5.94
C ASP A 689 -8.70 -22.60 -6.71
N ALA A 690 -9.49 -21.54 -6.50
CA ALA A 690 -10.74 -21.32 -7.24
C ALA A 690 -10.52 -21.14 -8.76
N LEU A 691 -9.48 -20.40 -9.15
CA LEU A 691 -9.10 -20.24 -10.57
C LEU A 691 -8.72 -21.57 -11.23
N ARG A 692 -8.10 -22.48 -10.48
CA ARG A 692 -7.74 -23.82 -10.97
C ARG A 692 -8.95 -24.71 -11.12
N ALA A 693 -9.82 -24.76 -10.10
CA ALA A 693 -11.07 -25.52 -10.15
C ALA A 693 -11.95 -25.09 -11.35
N ASN A 694 -12.04 -23.79 -11.61
CA ASN A 694 -12.76 -23.26 -12.77
C ASN A 694 -12.10 -23.59 -14.12
N SER A 695 -10.78 -23.85 -14.15
CA SER A 695 -10.06 -24.21 -15.38
C SER A 695 -10.12 -25.71 -15.66
N SER A 696 -10.19 -26.55 -14.63
CA SER A 696 -10.38 -28.00 -14.74
C SER A 696 -11.84 -28.40 -14.97
N ALA A 697 -12.81 -27.55 -14.66
CA ALA A 697 -14.22 -27.81 -15.01
C ALA A 697 -14.51 -27.90 -16.53
N THR A 698 -13.53 -27.60 -17.40
CA THR A 698 -13.60 -27.80 -18.86
C THR A 698 -12.89 -29.06 -19.37
N GLU A 699 -12.10 -29.76 -18.55
CA GLU A 699 -11.48 -31.05 -18.87
C GLU A 699 -11.40 -31.89 -17.59
N ASP A 700 -12.25 -32.92 -17.54
CA ASP A 700 -12.36 -33.96 -16.52
C ASP A 700 -12.80 -33.54 -15.10
N ALA A 701 -14.03 -33.97 -14.78
CA ALA A 701 -14.57 -33.98 -13.43
C ALA A 701 -13.82 -34.99 -12.56
N VAL A 702 -12.95 -34.54 -11.65
CA VAL A 702 -12.48 -35.35 -10.52
C VAL A 702 -12.29 -34.49 -9.27
N GLU A 703 -12.97 -34.95 -8.21
CA GLU A 703 -12.78 -34.74 -6.77
C GLU A 703 -12.90 -33.33 -6.17
N SER A 704 -14.12 -33.06 -5.69
CA SER A 704 -14.34 -32.29 -4.46
C SER A 704 -13.32 -32.68 -3.38
N PRO A 705 -12.76 -31.73 -2.61
CA PRO A 705 -11.93 -32.10 -1.46
C PRO A 705 -12.78 -32.95 -0.53
N SER A 706 -12.43 -34.23 -0.45
CA SER A 706 -13.01 -35.17 0.50
C SER A 706 -12.90 -34.57 1.90
N LYS A 707 -14.02 -34.53 2.62
CA LYS A 707 -14.01 -34.26 4.06
C LYS A 707 -13.01 -35.23 4.67
N PRO A 708 -11.93 -34.78 5.33
CA PRO A 708 -11.13 -35.69 6.12
C PRO A 708 -12.00 -36.15 7.29
N GLU A 709 -12.44 -37.40 7.22
CA GLU A 709 -13.02 -38.11 8.35
C GLU A 709 -12.03 -38.06 9.53
N GLY A 710 -12.35 -37.24 10.54
CA GLY A 710 -12.12 -37.48 11.97
C GLY A 710 -10.76 -37.94 12.52
N LYS A 711 -9.68 -38.05 11.73
CA LYS A 711 -8.43 -38.73 12.15
C LYS A 711 -7.22 -37.81 12.35
N GLY A 712 -7.39 -36.50 12.35
CA GLY A 712 -6.28 -35.58 12.67
C GLY A 712 -5.94 -35.53 14.17
N SER A 713 -4.65 -35.64 14.50
CA SER A 713 -4.13 -35.46 15.86
C SER A 713 -4.40 -34.05 16.38
N HIS A 714 -4.20 -33.04 15.54
CA HIS A 714 -4.31 -31.64 15.93
C HIS A 714 -5.68 -31.06 15.60
N ARG A 715 -6.12 -30.08 16.41
CA ARG A 715 -7.38 -29.34 16.21
C ARG A 715 -7.10 -27.90 15.76
N ALA A 716 -7.94 -27.41 14.86
CA ALA A 716 -7.94 -26.02 14.39
C ALA A 716 -9.36 -25.43 14.38
N LEU A 717 -9.44 -24.12 14.56
CA LEU A 717 -10.66 -23.34 14.40
C LEU A 717 -10.51 -22.50 13.12
N VAL A 718 -11.35 -22.79 12.14
CA VAL A 718 -11.47 -22.00 10.92
C VAL A 718 -12.56 -20.96 11.14
N LEU A 719 -12.22 -19.69 10.96
CA LEU A 719 -13.09 -18.54 11.13
C LEU A 719 -13.20 -17.78 9.82
N GLU A 720 -14.41 -17.36 9.47
CA GLU A 720 -14.61 -16.35 8.44
C GLU A 720 -15.54 -15.26 8.94
N PHE A 721 -15.19 -14.00 8.69
CA PHE A 721 -15.97 -12.85 9.15
C PHE A 721 -15.57 -11.59 8.40
N ASP A 722 -16.39 -10.57 8.53
CA ASP A 722 -16.15 -9.25 7.99
C ASP A 722 -15.79 -8.28 9.10
N LEU A 723 -14.85 -7.40 8.81
CA LEU A 723 -14.56 -6.22 9.62
C LEU A 723 -14.68 -4.96 8.78
N ASP A 724 -15.29 -3.91 9.35
CA ASP A 724 -15.34 -2.59 8.74
C ASP A 724 -13.93 -1.99 8.58
N TYR A 725 -13.80 -1.03 7.66
CA TYR A 725 -12.58 -0.24 7.50
C TYR A 725 -12.10 0.37 8.83
N GLY A 726 -10.78 0.36 9.03
CA GLY A 726 -10.13 0.85 10.25
C GLY A 726 -10.08 -0.18 11.38
N SER A 727 -10.62 -1.38 11.22
CA SER A 727 -10.56 -2.44 12.24
C SER A 727 -9.41 -3.42 11.99
N ASP A 728 -8.89 -4.04 13.05
CA ASP A 728 -7.77 -4.98 12.99
C ASP A 728 -8.19 -6.41 13.34
N ALA A 729 -7.93 -7.35 12.43
CA ALA A 729 -8.21 -8.77 12.62
C ALA A 729 -7.52 -9.36 13.86
N THR A 730 -6.30 -8.93 14.15
CA THR A 730 -5.51 -9.43 15.28
C THR A 730 -6.13 -9.01 16.61
N MET A 731 -6.66 -7.79 16.71
CA MET A 731 -7.39 -7.30 17.88
C MET A 731 -8.72 -8.02 18.05
N ALA A 732 -9.40 -8.29 16.94
CA ALA A 732 -10.63 -9.07 16.97
C ALA A 732 -10.38 -10.49 17.50
N THR A 733 -9.34 -11.19 17.01
CA THR A 733 -9.00 -12.53 17.52
C THR A 733 -8.41 -12.53 18.92
N ARG A 734 -7.68 -11.47 19.30
CA ARG A 734 -7.19 -11.26 20.68
C ARG A 734 -8.36 -11.31 21.66
N GLU A 735 -9.47 -10.63 21.34
CA GLU A 735 -10.68 -10.66 22.16
C GLU A 735 -11.35 -12.04 22.18
N LEU A 736 -11.40 -12.75 21.05
CA LEU A 736 -11.98 -14.09 20.97
C LEU A 736 -11.21 -15.10 21.84
N MET A 737 -9.88 -15.11 21.73
CA MET A 737 -8.99 -16.08 22.38
C MET A 737 -8.58 -15.66 23.79
N LYS A 738 -8.75 -14.38 24.17
CA LYS A 738 -8.20 -13.76 25.39
C LYS A 738 -6.69 -13.97 25.55
N GLN A 739 -5.99 -14.07 24.42
CA GLN A 739 -4.54 -14.27 24.33
C GLN A 739 -3.88 -13.01 23.79
N SER A 740 -2.68 -12.69 24.26
CA SER A 740 -1.89 -11.57 23.74
C SER A 740 -1.69 -11.67 22.22
N SER A 741 -1.85 -10.54 21.55
CA SER A 741 -1.64 -10.37 20.11
C SER A 741 -0.18 -10.43 19.67
N SER A 742 0.76 -10.52 20.62
CA SER A 742 2.20 -10.55 20.34
C SER A 742 2.59 -11.77 19.49
N ALA A 743 3.36 -11.54 18.42
CA ALA A 743 3.80 -12.62 17.51
C ALA A 743 4.60 -13.71 18.24
N HIS A 744 5.37 -13.33 19.26
CA HIS A 744 6.14 -14.25 20.10
C HIS A 744 5.24 -15.22 20.89
N VAL A 745 4.15 -14.71 21.48
CA VAL A 745 3.16 -15.55 22.18
C VAL A 745 2.46 -16.49 21.20
N ASN A 746 2.13 -15.99 20.01
CA ASN A 746 1.49 -16.77 18.98
C ASN A 746 2.38 -17.86 18.38
N TRP A 747 3.72 -17.74 18.37
CA TRP A 747 4.62 -18.71 17.72
C TRP A 747 5.47 -19.54 18.70
N GLN A 748 5.56 -19.19 19.98
CA GLN A 748 6.21 -20.02 20.99
C GLN A 748 5.36 -21.18 21.50
N THR A 749 4.03 -21.07 21.44
CA THR A 749 3.11 -22.17 21.75
C THR A 749 3.37 -23.40 20.86
N SER A 750 3.87 -23.20 19.63
CA SER A 750 4.32 -24.31 18.76
C SER A 750 5.60 -25.02 19.22
N SER A 751 6.46 -24.39 20.03
CA SER A 751 7.78 -24.92 20.40
C SER A 751 7.79 -25.69 21.72
N ALA A 752 6.89 -25.37 22.64
CA ALA A 752 6.79 -26.06 23.93
C ALA A 752 6.27 -27.50 23.79
N GLU A 753 5.37 -27.75 22.84
CA GLU A 753 4.80 -29.09 22.58
C GLU A 753 5.79 -30.03 21.87
N THR A 754 6.72 -29.50 21.06
CA THR A 754 7.74 -30.33 20.39
C THR A 754 8.80 -30.83 21.38
N ALA A 755 9.19 -30.01 22.36
CA ALA A 755 10.15 -30.40 23.39
C ALA A 755 9.60 -31.41 24.40
N GLY A 756 8.28 -31.36 24.69
CA GLY A 756 7.62 -32.32 25.59
C GLY A 756 7.52 -33.74 25.03
N ASN A 757 7.46 -33.88 23.69
CA ASN A 757 7.28 -35.17 23.02
C ASN A 757 8.58 -35.93 22.69
N GLU A 758 9.74 -35.26 22.71
CA GLU A 758 11.04 -35.94 22.59
C GLU A 758 11.56 -36.47 23.93
N ALA A 759 11.19 -35.85 25.07
CA ALA A 759 11.57 -36.32 26.40
C ALA A 759 10.80 -37.58 26.87
N SER A 760 9.65 -37.90 26.26
CA SER A 760 8.80 -39.04 26.64
C SER A 760 9.04 -40.34 25.83
N LYS A 761 9.95 -40.35 24.85
CA LYS A 761 10.19 -41.52 23.98
C LYS A 761 11.45 -42.33 24.28
N ASN A 762 12.25 -41.96 25.28
CA ASN A 762 13.47 -42.69 25.65
C ASN A 762 13.45 -43.29 27.07
N ALA A 763 12.31 -43.82 27.52
CA ALA A 763 12.25 -44.63 28.74
C ALA A 763 11.14 -45.68 28.69
N LYS A 764 11.40 -46.82 28.05
CA LYS A 764 10.78 -48.13 28.37
C LYS A 764 11.53 -49.24 27.63
N GLY A 765 12.34 -50.00 28.37
CA GLY A 765 12.97 -51.22 27.87
C GLY A 765 14.07 -51.79 28.76
N SER A 766 13.72 -52.36 29.91
CA SER A 766 14.24 -53.67 30.38
C SER A 766 13.77 -53.94 31.81
N SER A 767 13.11 -55.07 32.00
CA SER A 767 12.64 -55.61 33.27
C SER A 767 13.77 -56.30 34.06
N ALA A 768 13.54 -56.37 35.39
CA ALA A 768 14.09 -57.31 36.37
C ALA A 768 15.64 -57.33 36.54
N THR A 769 16.21 -57.22 37.73
CA THR A 769 15.96 -58.00 38.96
C THR A 769 16.81 -57.39 40.10
N LYS A 770 16.33 -57.48 41.37
CA LYS A 770 17.05 -57.58 42.67
C LYS A 770 18.47 -56.96 42.76
N THR A 771 18.85 -56.11 43.73
CA THR A 771 18.78 -56.23 45.20
C THR A 771 19.50 -55.02 45.84
N ALA A 772 19.02 -54.57 47.00
CA ALA A 772 19.68 -53.98 48.19
C ALA A 772 20.94 -53.07 48.13
N SER A 773 20.92 -52.09 49.06
CA SER A 773 22.00 -51.41 49.81
C SER A 773 22.94 -50.37 49.15
N ARG A 774 22.66 -49.08 49.42
CA ARG A 774 23.43 -48.10 50.26
C ARG A 774 24.93 -48.36 50.55
N PRO A 775 25.76 -47.34 50.92
CA PRO A 775 26.22 -46.15 50.16
C PRO A 775 27.75 -45.87 50.32
N GLY A 776 28.27 -44.85 49.61
CA GLY A 776 29.58 -44.21 49.87
C GLY A 776 30.76 -44.79 49.08
N ALA A 777 31.92 -44.17 48.96
CA ALA A 777 32.41 -42.81 49.17
C ALA A 777 33.85 -42.79 48.62
N SER A 778 34.26 -41.69 47.96
CA SER A 778 35.67 -41.34 47.68
C SER A 778 36.45 -42.35 46.79
N SER A 779 37.59 -42.08 46.17
CA SER A 779 38.60 -41.03 46.27
C SER A 779 39.52 -41.12 45.03
N SER A 780 40.42 -40.13 44.93
CA SER A 780 41.81 -40.24 44.44
C SER A 780 42.03 -40.61 42.97
N GLN A 781 42.56 -39.77 42.08
CA GLN A 781 43.75 -38.89 42.08
C GLN A 781 44.64 -39.33 40.89
N VAL A 782 45.00 -38.33 40.06
CA VAL A 782 46.34 -38.12 39.46
C VAL A 782 46.72 -39.09 38.31
N ASN A 783 47.11 -38.66 37.09
CA ASN A 783 48.15 -37.70 36.74
C ASN A 783 48.03 -37.14 35.29
N LYS A 784 48.75 -36.02 35.08
CA LYS A 784 48.80 -35.08 33.94
C LYS A 784 49.11 -35.65 32.53
N SER A 785 48.62 -34.96 31.49
CA SER A 785 49.46 -34.33 30.45
C SER A 785 48.71 -33.26 29.64
N ASN A 786 49.48 -32.35 29.04
CA ASN A 786 49.17 -31.01 28.54
C ASN A 786 48.17 -30.89 27.37
N GLY A 787 47.48 -29.75 27.31
CA GLY A 787 46.84 -29.21 26.11
C GLY A 787 45.97 -28.01 26.44
N GLY A 788 46.52 -26.80 26.29
CA GLY A 788 45.86 -25.56 26.70
C GLY A 788 44.64 -25.19 25.86
N ASP A 789 43.57 -24.80 26.55
CA ASP A 789 42.53 -23.92 26.00
C ASP A 789 42.11 -22.91 27.07
N SER A 790 42.51 -21.66 26.89
CA SER A 790 42.26 -20.57 27.82
C SER A 790 40.81 -20.09 27.69
N ARG A 791 39.90 -20.73 28.42
CA ARG A 791 38.58 -20.16 28.74
C ARG A 791 38.77 -18.93 29.63
N LYS A 792 38.72 -17.73 29.04
CA LYS A 792 38.45 -16.50 29.78
C LYS A 792 37.01 -16.56 30.27
N VAL A 793 36.85 -16.85 31.56
CA VAL A 793 35.62 -16.58 32.32
C VAL A 793 35.42 -15.07 32.30
N ILE A 794 34.49 -14.60 31.48
CA ILE A 794 33.99 -13.22 31.57
C ILE A 794 32.89 -13.24 32.63
N THR A 795 33.27 -12.82 33.83
CA THR A 795 32.37 -12.50 34.93
C THR A 795 31.37 -11.45 34.44
N ALA A 796 30.09 -11.80 34.43
CA ALA A 796 29.01 -10.93 34.02
C ALA A 796 28.99 -9.66 34.89
N GLN A 797 29.40 -8.53 34.31
CA GLN A 797 29.20 -7.23 34.93
C GLN A 797 27.72 -6.86 34.92
N LYS A 798 27.25 -6.35 36.06
CA LYS A 798 25.86 -6.00 36.37
C LYS A 798 25.16 -5.27 35.21
N LYS A 799 24.00 -5.80 34.82
CA LYS A 799 23.02 -5.15 33.95
C LYS A 799 22.64 -3.78 34.53
N THR A 800 23.15 -2.69 33.98
CA THR A 800 22.48 -1.39 34.09
C THR A 800 21.30 -1.39 33.12
N GLN A 801 20.17 -1.92 33.57
CA GLN A 801 18.89 -1.46 33.07
C GLN A 801 18.82 0.03 33.42
N VAL A 802 18.93 0.90 32.42
CA VAL A 802 18.37 2.24 32.56
C VAL A 802 16.86 2.01 32.62
N ALA A 803 16.33 2.01 33.83
CA ALA A 803 14.90 2.06 34.06
C ALA A 803 14.39 3.32 33.36
N ILE A 804 13.82 3.16 32.16
CA ILE A 804 12.86 4.13 31.62
C ILE A 804 11.54 3.84 32.34
N GLY A 805 11.57 3.94 33.67
CA GLY A 805 10.41 3.84 34.54
C GLY A 805 9.70 5.18 34.56
N ARG A 806 8.38 5.17 34.34
CA ARG A 806 7.50 6.28 34.71
C ARG A 806 7.72 6.61 36.19
N PRO A 807 8.03 7.86 36.58
CA PRO A 807 7.71 8.30 37.93
C PRO A 807 6.19 8.43 38.02
N GLY A 808 5.51 7.49 38.69
CA GLY A 808 4.20 7.73 39.28
C GLY A 808 2.97 7.83 38.37
N PHE A 809 2.84 7.02 37.32
CA PHE A 809 1.55 6.85 36.62
C PHE A 809 1.14 5.38 36.59
N SER A 810 0.61 4.90 37.73
CA SER A 810 -0.44 3.89 37.74
C SER A 810 -1.78 4.63 37.83
N LEU A 811 -2.61 4.52 36.79
CA LEU A 811 -4.05 4.64 37.02
C LEU A 811 -4.39 3.40 37.84
N GLY A 812 -4.78 3.59 39.10
CA GLY A 812 -4.96 2.52 40.08
C GLY A 812 -5.52 1.25 39.46
N ARG A 813 -4.68 0.20 39.41
CA ARG A 813 -5.08 -1.14 39.03
C ARG A 813 -5.70 -1.75 40.29
N SER A 814 -7.02 -1.91 40.29
CA SER A 814 -7.72 -2.87 41.15
C SER A 814 -7.93 -4.15 40.37
#